data_AF-A0A235BUA0-F1
#
_entry.id   AF-A0A235BUA0-F1
#
_cell.length_a   1.000
_cell.length_b   1.000
_cell.length_c   1.000
_cell.angle_alpha   90.00
_cell.angle_beta   90.00
_cell.angle_gamma   90.00
#
_symmetry.space_group_name_H-M   'P 1'
#
loop_
_entity.id
_entity.type
_entity.pdbx_description
1 polymer ?
#
loop_
_entity_poly.entity_id
_entity_poly.type
_entity_poly.pdbx_seq_one_letter_code
_entity_poly.pdbx_strand_id
1 'polypeptide(L)'
;MDGLCEVMQKKEVKMILQSILITLLFLGLQDSIVTVEGKHVILKVRSEDLKVLKDPYGWIKKLDRVYESYTDLVGDVPYNGKKITVESVEDYPGGWAVAGNPIKWHRPWVAREFKGINEGNWSFGIMHELGHDFDLDYRWVWEAEFFANFKMVYAAEKLKAKIHQGGKWYDYVDSKGLTLDDYYEEQAELAGERDHVEDWYRHNDPSLDKFLKVKRDIGWEPFKKTFRRYGELKEGEIPKTPEKKFNLFIYYLSEFSSKNLNPRFVEWGYPIIVIQDSDYLVALNKFDWDITVEIEGENILCSVIGDTSYEMGLGTHAKSEIIYKLGGEFDGFESFIGVDCETGNNGSVEFLIYTDGKKRHSSGIMYGGEPAERISVSLLGIPDCRQASKELKLLVKDGGDDINYDHADWADAKIIRKDGSAIFLSEIEPLKSSQEWGELGFDKSVDSNTLTLKRVCNLPVEITASIGNKDIILAPENGIYRGKLGGLIPGKHRILIKAHRSPYTIYKTSFLQISPPGITFLSDLIPIEVEGSFEPDRNCRNQLIHLDKKTYERGIGVHSNSTVIYKLERGYKRFKAMVGIDDATSGEGSCVFGVYLDGKEVFDSGIMKGNDEPKSVDVDVGGATELKLVVTDGDGETSYDWADWADARLLK
;
A
#
# COMPACT_ATOMS: atom_id res chain seq x y z
N MET A 1 46.22 51.15 21.82
CA MET A 1 45.84 49.77 21.48
C MET A 1 44.64 49.72 20.54
N ASP A 2 43.76 50.73 20.55
CA ASP A 2 42.54 50.72 19.72
C ASP A 2 42.79 50.89 18.21
N GLY A 3 43.86 51.60 17.81
CA GLY A 3 44.24 51.72 16.38
C GLY A 3 44.84 50.45 15.77
N LEU A 4 45.31 49.48 16.57
CA LEU A 4 45.82 48.19 16.10
C LEU A 4 44.69 47.22 15.74
N CYS A 5 43.55 47.30 16.44
CA CYS A 5 42.34 46.53 16.12
C CYS A 5 41.71 46.96 14.79
N GLU A 6 41.74 48.25 14.46
CA GLU A 6 41.20 48.78 13.20
C GLU A 6 42.04 48.41 11.97
N VAL A 7 43.37 48.32 12.12
CA VAL A 7 44.29 47.90 11.05
C VAL A 7 44.17 46.39 10.77
N MET A 8 43.91 45.59 11.80
CA MET A 8 43.74 44.13 11.69
C MET A 8 42.45 43.70 10.96
N GLN A 9 41.47 44.58 10.78
CA GLN A 9 40.23 44.29 10.03
C GLN A 9 40.33 44.60 8.54
N LYS A 10 41.40 45.26 8.06
CA LYS A 10 41.59 45.54 6.64
C LYS A 10 41.94 44.25 5.88
N LYS A 11 41.20 43.97 4.81
CA LYS A 11 41.31 42.77 3.96
C LYS A 11 42.75 42.50 3.49
N GLU A 12 43.53 43.56 3.24
CA GLU A 12 44.95 43.49 2.84
C GLU A 12 45.88 42.98 3.95
N VAL A 13 45.68 43.38 5.20
CA VAL A 13 46.53 42.95 6.34
C VAL A 13 46.33 41.47 6.65
N LYS A 14 45.10 40.98 6.50
CA LYS A 14 44.75 39.55 6.67
C LYS A 14 45.38 38.68 5.58
N MET A 15 45.41 39.19 4.34
CA MET A 15 46.03 38.54 3.18
C MET A 15 47.55 38.48 3.30
N ILE A 16 48.18 39.56 3.82
CA ILE A 16 49.61 39.60 4.12
C ILE A 16 49.98 38.62 5.25
N LEU A 17 49.19 38.56 6.33
CA LEU A 17 49.40 37.60 7.41
C LEU A 17 49.20 36.14 6.96
N GLN A 18 48.22 35.85 6.11
CA GLN A 18 48.07 34.54 5.46
C GLN A 18 49.28 34.20 4.59
N SER A 19 49.74 35.15 3.77
CA SER A 19 50.91 34.95 2.92
C SER A 19 52.17 34.70 3.75
N ILE A 20 52.35 35.39 4.87
CA ILE A 20 53.48 35.18 5.80
C ILE A 20 53.37 33.83 6.51
N LEU A 21 52.18 33.43 6.96
CA LEU A 21 51.94 32.13 7.61
C LEU A 21 52.20 30.96 6.64
N ILE A 22 51.75 31.10 5.39
CA ILE A 22 52.00 30.15 4.29
C ILE A 22 53.50 30.10 3.96
N THR A 23 54.18 31.24 3.91
CA THR A 23 55.62 31.30 3.63
C THR A 23 56.45 30.69 4.76
N LEU A 24 56.06 30.89 6.03
CA LEU A 24 56.70 30.27 7.20
C LEU A 24 56.47 28.75 7.25
N LEU A 25 55.30 28.27 6.82
CA LEU A 25 54.99 26.84 6.64
C LEU A 25 55.90 26.17 5.59
N PHE A 26 56.36 26.92 4.59
CA PHE A 26 57.16 26.38 3.47
C PHE A 26 58.68 26.50 3.64
N LEU A 27 59.18 27.30 4.59
CA LEU A 27 60.61 27.58 4.75
C LEU A 27 61.43 26.45 5.42
N GLY A 28 60.83 25.33 5.83
CA GLY A 28 61.58 24.26 6.53
C GLY A 28 61.09 22.81 6.39
N LEU A 29 60.12 22.52 5.52
CA LEU A 29 59.46 21.21 5.51
C LEU A 29 59.29 20.64 4.08
N GLN A 30 60.33 19.99 3.57
CA GLN A 30 60.19 19.02 2.48
C GLN A 30 59.61 17.72 3.07
N ASP A 31 58.58 17.15 2.43
CA ASP A 31 57.92 15.89 2.82
C ASP A 31 57.14 15.86 4.16
N SER A 32 56.61 16.99 4.63
CA SER A 32 55.71 16.99 5.79
C SER A 32 54.23 17.00 5.39
N ILE A 33 53.38 16.36 6.19
CA ILE A 33 51.92 16.60 6.15
C ILE A 33 51.64 17.98 6.76
N VAL A 34 50.90 18.80 6.02
CA VAL A 34 50.42 20.12 6.43
C VAL A 34 48.93 20.02 6.72
N THR A 35 48.49 20.68 7.78
CA THR A 35 47.08 20.74 8.19
C THR A 35 46.53 22.14 7.98
N VAL A 36 45.39 22.24 7.30
CA VAL A 36 44.59 23.47 7.18
C VAL A 36 43.23 23.19 7.80
N GLU A 37 42.91 23.94 8.85
CA GLU A 37 41.72 23.67 9.67
C GLU A 37 40.66 24.76 9.48
N GLY A 38 39.46 24.32 9.09
CA GLY A 38 38.25 25.12 9.04
C GLY A 38 37.39 24.95 10.29
N LYS A 39 36.14 25.41 10.21
CA LYS A 39 35.15 25.27 11.27
C LYS A 39 34.65 23.83 11.41
N HIS A 40 34.42 23.15 10.29
CA HIS A 40 33.86 21.80 10.20
C HIS A 40 34.76 20.83 9.42
N VAL A 41 35.62 21.33 8.53
CA VAL A 41 36.49 20.50 7.68
C VAL A 41 37.96 20.75 7.99
N ILE A 42 38.76 19.68 8.02
CA ILE A 42 40.22 19.71 8.14
C ILE A 42 40.81 19.15 6.86
N LEU A 43 41.78 19.84 6.25
CA LEU A 43 42.57 19.32 5.15
C LEU A 43 43.95 18.89 5.67
N LYS A 44 44.31 17.63 5.47
CA LYS A 44 45.65 17.08 5.73
C LYS A 44 46.26 16.60 4.43
N VAL A 45 47.24 17.33 3.91
CA VAL A 45 47.88 16.98 2.64
C VAL A 45 49.38 17.16 2.73
N ARG A 46 50.14 16.56 1.80
CA ARG A 46 51.57 16.81 1.71
C ARG A 46 51.85 18.29 1.40
N SER A 47 52.93 18.81 1.98
CA SER A 47 53.33 20.21 1.80
C SER A 47 53.56 20.56 0.33
N GLU A 48 54.08 19.63 -0.47
CA GLU A 48 54.33 19.84 -1.90
C GLU A 48 53.05 20.00 -2.74
N ASP A 49 52.00 19.24 -2.43
CA ASP A 49 50.72 19.34 -3.12
C ASP A 49 50.02 20.64 -2.73
N LEU A 50 50.08 21.01 -1.44
CA LEU A 50 49.46 22.24 -0.94
C LEU A 50 50.05 23.52 -1.57
N LYS A 51 51.33 23.50 -1.99
CA LYS A 51 51.96 24.64 -2.71
C LYS A 51 51.23 25.03 -3.99
N VAL A 52 50.47 24.10 -4.58
CA VAL A 52 49.69 24.36 -5.80
C VAL A 52 48.46 25.22 -5.49
N LEU A 53 47.89 25.10 -4.29
CA LEU A 53 46.64 25.78 -3.91
C LEU A 53 46.92 27.21 -3.42
N LYS A 54 46.37 28.21 -4.12
CA LYS A 54 46.64 29.64 -3.85
C LYS A 54 45.99 30.15 -2.56
N ASP A 55 44.78 29.67 -2.26
CA ASP A 55 44.00 30.09 -1.07
C ASP A 55 43.38 28.87 -0.36
N PRO A 56 44.18 28.12 0.41
CA PRO A 56 43.72 26.90 1.06
C PRO A 56 42.62 27.16 2.10
N TYR A 57 42.71 28.25 2.86
CA TYR A 57 41.69 28.60 3.85
C TYR A 57 40.40 29.09 3.19
N GLY A 58 40.48 29.81 2.07
CA GLY A 58 39.30 30.22 1.31
C GLY A 58 38.55 29.03 0.73
N TRP A 59 39.26 28.01 0.22
CA TRP A 59 38.62 26.77 -0.23
C TRP A 59 38.05 25.96 0.94
N ILE A 60 38.77 25.81 2.05
CA ILE A 60 38.25 25.11 3.24
C ILE A 60 36.99 25.80 3.81
N LYS A 61 36.94 27.13 3.78
CA LYS A 61 35.73 27.88 4.17
C LYS A 61 34.55 27.60 3.22
N LYS A 62 34.78 27.28 1.94
CA LYS A 62 33.72 26.83 1.03
C LYS A 62 33.20 25.45 1.47
N LEU A 63 34.10 24.51 1.79
CA LEU A 63 33.71 23.18 2.28
C LEU A 63 32.98 23.24 3.63
N ASP A 64 33.34 24.15 4.53
CA ASP A 64 32.58 24.41 5.76
C ASP A 64 31.12 24.82 5.45
N ARG A 65 30.90 25.64 4.40
CA ARG A 65 29.55 26.04 3.98
C ARG A 65 28.79 24.89 3.30
N VAL A 66 29.49 23.99 2.61
CA VAL A 66 28.91 22.77 2.06
C VAL A 66 28.43 21.86 3.20
N TYR A 67 29.28 21.64 4.21
CA TYR A 67 28.90 20.94 5.45
C TYR A 67 27.64 21.54 6.07
N GLU A 68 27.61 22.86 6.28
CA GLU A 68 26.44 23.57 6.84
C GLU A 68 25.20 23.44 5.94
N SER A 69 25.37 23.32 4.63
CA SER A 69 24.27 23.09 3.69
C SER A 69 23.74 21.67 3.78
N TYR A 70 24.61 20.66 3.92
CA TYR A 70 24.17 19.28 4.15
C TYR A 70 23.46 19.14 5.50
N THR A 71 23.96 19.80 6.55
CA THR A 71 23.25 19.88 7.84
C THR A 71 21.88 20.51 7.68
N ASP A 72 21.74 21.59 6.91
CA ASP A 72 20.44 22.21 6.66
C ASP A 72 19.50 21.32 5.83
N LEU A 73 20.03 20.50 4.92
CA LEU A 73 19.22 19.57 4.13
C LEU A 73 18.72 18.39 4.97
N VAL A 74 19.66 17.69 5.60
CA VAL A 74 19.39 16.41 6.29
C VAL A 74 18.83 16.65 7.69
N GLY A 75 19.23 17.75 8.33
CA GLY A 75 18.75 18.16 9.66
C GLY A 75 19.62 17.69 10.83
N ASP A 76 20.72 17.01 10.57
CA ASP A 76 21.67 16.54 11.60
C ASP A 76 23.12 16.56 11.07
N VAL A 77 24.07 16.19 11.93
CA VAL A 77 25.52 16.23 11.68
C VAL A 77 26.18 14.86 11.85
N PRO A 78 27.15 14.52 11.00
CA PRO A 78 27.90 13.28 11.15
C PRO A 78 28.90 13.34 12.31
N TYR A 79 29.29 12.17 12.79
CA TYR A 79 30.34 11.98 13.81
C TYR A 79 30.12 12.81 15.10
N ASN A 80 28.86 13.05 15.47
CA ASN A 80 28.48 13.89 16.61
C ASN A 80 29.06 15.32 16.53
N GLY A 81 29.15 15.87 15.32
CA GLY A 81 29.67 17.22 15.08
C GLY A 81 31.19 17.34 15.12
N LYS A 82 31.93 16.22 15.19
CA LYS A 82 33.39 16.24 14.99
C LYS A 82 33.73 16.74 13.59
N LYS A 83 34.86 17.43 13.47
CA LYS A 83 35.36 17.87 12.18
C LYS A 83 35.67 16.68 11.28
N ILE A 84 35.36 16.82 10.00
CA ILE A 84 35.66 15.82 8.97
C ILE A 84 37.04 16.12 8.41
N THR A 85 37.92 15.13 8.42
CA THR A 85 39.26 15.28 7.87
C THR A 85 39.30 14.78 6.43
N VAL A 86 39.67 15.63 5.47
CA VAL A 86 40.08 15.24 4.11
C VAL A 86 41.58 15.02 4.12
N GLU A 87 42.02 13.78 3.93
CA GLU A 87 43.41 13.36 4.05
C GLU A 87 43.94 12.79 2.73
N SER A 88 45.04 13.34 2.21
CA SER A 88 45.73 12.73 1.08
C SER A 88 46.45 11.44 1.51
N VAL A 89 46.19 10.34 0.81
CA VAL A 89 46.81 9.04 1.09
C VAL A 89 47.51 8.46 -0.13
N GLU A 90 48.60 7.72 0.11
CA GLU A 90 49.32 6.94 -0.91
C GLU A 90 48.62 5.59 -1.14
N ASP A 91 48.40 4.84 -0.06
CA ASP A 91 47.71 3.55 -0.07
C ASP A 91 46.20 3.77 0.01
N TYR A 92 45.49 3.23 -0.98
CA TYR A 92 44.15 3.66 -1.30
C TYR A 92 43.23 2.47 -1.67
N PRO A 93 42.01 2.39 -1.08
CA PRO A 93 41.15 1.20 -1.22
C PRO A 93 40.36 1.10 -2.56
N GLY A 94 40.37 2.10 -3.44
CA GLY A 94 39.71 2.09 -4.77
C GLY A 94 38.83 3.33 -5.03
N GLY A 95 38.78 3.86 -6.28
CA GLY A 95 38.11 5.14 -6.65
C GLY A 95 39.01 6.39 -6.83
N TRP A 96 38.45 7.60 -6.69
CA TRP A 96 39.19 8.88 -6.69
C TRP A 96 39.43 9.42 -5.26
N ALA A 97 38.40 9.32 -4.42
CA ALA A 97 38.46 9.43 -2.98
C ALA A 97 37.45 8.45 -2.36
N VAL A 98 37.52 8.22 -1.05
CA VAL A 98 36.53 7.43 -0.31
C VAL A 98 36.14 8.16 0.96
N ALA A 99 34.83 8.29 1.17
CA ALA A 99 34.22 8.88 2.33
C ALA A 99 34.57 8.20 3.66
N GLY A 100 34.31 8.89 4.76
CA GLY A 100 34.68 8.52 6.11
C GLY A 100 35.29 9.69 6.87
N ASN A 101 35.69 9.44 8.13
CA ASN A 101 36.49 10.39 8.89
C ASN A 101 37.79 9.72 9.34
N PRO A 102 38.87 9.81 8.54
CA PRO A 102 39.06 10.75 7.41
C PRO A 102 38.45 10.29 6.07
N ILE A 103 38.07 11.27 5.23
CA ILE A 103 37.87 11.11 3.79
C ILE A 103 39.26 10.89 3.21
N LYS A 104 39.48 9.72 2.62
CA LYS A 104 40.77 9.34 2.04
C LYS A 104 40.83 9.78 0.59
N TRP A 105 41.66 10.76 0.30
CA TRP A 105 41.83 11.32 -1.04
C TRP A 105 43.09 10.77 -1.70
N HIS A 106 42.95 10.10 -2.85
CA HIS A 106 44.11 9.49 -3.50
C HIS A 106 45.06 10.57 -4.05
N ARG A 107 46.28 10.61 -3.48
CA ARG A 107 47.26 11.70 -3.67
C ARG A 107 47.53 12.12 -5.12
N PRO A 108 47.69 11.22 -6.12
CA PRO A 108 47.98 11.60 -7.49
C PRO A 108 46.98 12.59 -8.12
N TRP A 109 45.75 12.67 -7.59
CA TRP A 109 44.73 13.59 -8.07
C TRP A 109 44.72 14.95 -7.36
N VAL A 110 45.33 15.04 -6.17
CA VAL A 110 45.25 16.22 -5.28
C VAL A 110 45.77 17.48 -5.97
N ALA A 111 47.01 17.45 -6.46
CA ALA A 111 47.62 18.60 -7.11
C ALA A 111 46.89 19.03 -8.39
N ARG A 112 46.30 18.08 -9.12
CA ARG A 112 45.50 18.36 -10.32
C ARG A 112 44.20 19.07 -9.95
N GLU A 113 43.51 18.59 -8.92
CA GLU A 113 42.26 19.20 -8.47
C GLU A 113 42.49 20.60 -7.90
N PHE A 114 43.59 20.82 -7.17
CA PHE A 114 43.96 22.15 -6.67
C PHE A 114 44.14 23.18 -7.80
N LYS A 115 44.61 22.78 -8.98
CA LYS A 115 44.66 23.67 -10.15
C LYS A 115 43.25 24.11 -10.56
N GLY A 116 42.29 23.18 -10.64
CA GLY A 116 40.89 23.51 -10.92
C GLY A 116 40.27 24.39 -9.82
N ILE A 117 40.61 24.14 -8.55
CA ILE A 117 40.12 24.96 -7.42
C ILE A 117 40.63 26.40 -7.52
N ASN A 118 41.86 26.61 -7.97
CA ASN A 118 42.39 27.95 -8.26
C ASN A 118 41.63 28.68 -9.38
N GLU A 119 40.95 27.95 -10.27
CA GLU A 119 40.10 28.48 -11.35
C GLU A 119 38.63 28.66 -10.92
N GLY A 120 38.34 28.36 -9.65
CA GLY A 120 37.03 28.55 -9.03
C GLY A 120 36.26 27.26 -8.77
N ASN A 121 36.76 26.09 -9.15
CA ASN A 121 36.10 24.81 -8.88
C ASN A 121 35.92 24.60 -7.36
N TRP A 122 34.76 24.11 -6.95
CA TRP A 122 34.51 23.72 -5.56
C TRP A 122 34.89 22.27 -5.28
N SER A 123 35.19 21.50 -6.33
CA SER A 123 35.52 20.07 -6.35
C SER A 123 34.30 19.17 -6.23
N PHE A 124 33.86 18.61 -7.38
CA PHE A 124 32.78 17.63 -7.45
C PHE A 124 33.07 16.44 -6.51
N GLY A 125 34.25 15.82 -6.65
CA GLY A 125 34.62 14.63 -5.89
C GLY A 125 34.61 14.85 -4.37
N ILE A 126 35.24 15.92 -3.87
CA ILE A 126 35.26 16.17 -2.42
C ILE A 126 33.87 16.53 -1.89
N MET A 127 33.05 17.27 -2.65
CA MET A 127 31.67 17.54 -2.24
C MET A 127 30.82 16.26 -2.20
N HIS A 128 31.04 15.35 -3.16
CA HIS A 128 30.41 14.04 -3.22
C HIS A 128 30.79 13.17 -2.01
N GLU A 129 32.08 13.00 -1.71
CA GLU A 129 32.53 12.21 -0.55
C GLU A 129 32.03 12.79 0.78
N LEU A 130 32.04 14.12 0.90
CA LEU A 130 31.46 14.79 2.06
C LEU A 130 29.94 14.51 2.16
N GLY A 131 29.27 14.27 1.04
CA GLY A 131 27.88 13.86 0.99
C GLY A 131 27.68 12.50 1.64
N HIS A 132 28.51 11.51 1.34
CA HIS A 132 28.40 10.19 1.98
C HIS A 132 28.50 10.23 3.51
N ASP A 133 29.34 11.10 4.08
CA ASP A 133 29.42 11.23 5.54
C ASP A 133 28.07 11.64 6.15
N PHE A 134 27.22 12.35 5.40
CA PHE A 134 25.87 12.76 5.79
C PHE A 134 24.78 11.71 5.50
N ASP A 135 25.15 10.49 5.14
CA ASP A 135 24.23 9.35 5.15
C ASP A 135 23.92 8.86 6.58
N LEU A 136 24.66 9.36 7.57
CA LEU A 136 24.43 9.20 9.00
C LEU A 136 24.30 7.72 9.41
N ASP A 137 23.13 7.30 9.87
CA ASP A 137 22.81 5.92 10.26
C ASP A 137 21.98 5.18 9.19
N TYR A 138 22.00 5.67 7.94
CA TYR A 138 21.47 5.00 6.75
C TYR A 138 19.95 4.74 6.76
N ARG A 139 19.19 5.45 7.61
CA ARG A 139 17.74 5.21 7.77
C ARG A 139 16.94 5.43 6.48
N TRP A 140 17.27 6.48 5.72
CA TRP A 140 16.63 6.81 4.43
C TRP A 140 17.41 6.32 3.22
N VAL A 141 18.62 5.79 3.40
CA VAL A 141 19.50 5.46 2.28
C VAL A 141 19.12 4.11 1.69
N TRP A 142 18.71 4.12 0.42
CA TRP A 142 18.57 2.92 -0.41
C TRP A 142 19.74 2.77 -1.38
N GLU A 143 20.27 3.87 -1.91
CA GLU A 143 21.44 3.90 -2.80
C GLU A 143 22.30 5.12 -2.40
N ALA A 144 23.55 4.88 -2.03
CA ALA A 144 24.38 5.88 -1.37
C ALA A 144 24.95 6.90 -2.36
N GLU A 145 25.34 6.47 -3.55
CA GLU A 145 25.92 7.33 -4.59
C GLU A 145 24.92 8.38 -5.06
N PHE A 146 23.66 7.95 -5.26
CA PHE A 146 22.52 8.81 -5.53
C PHE A 146 22.39 9.91 -4.47
N PHE A 147 22.40 9.54 -3.19
CA PHE A 147 22.21 10.50 -2.11
C PHE A 147 23.42 11.41 -1.90
N ALA A 148 24.65 10.95 -2.13
CA ALA A 148 25.83 11.81 -2.11
C ALA A 148 25.72 12.91 -3.16
N ASN A 149 25.36 12.53 -4.39
CA ASN A 149 25.13 13.45 -5.50
C ASN A 149 23.93 14.39 -5.25
N PHE A 150 22.80 13.88 -4.76
CA PHE A 150 21.62 14.70 -4.46
C PHE A 150 21.92 15.80 -3.43
N LYS A 151 22.66 15.46 -2.37
CA LYS A 151 23.10 16.43 -1.36
C LYS A 151 24.06 17.46 -1.98
N MET A 152 25.00 17.02 -2.82
CA MET A 152 25.91 17.92 -3.53
C MET A 152 25.16 18.94 -4.41
N VAL A 153 24.14 18.51 -5.16
CA VAL A 153 23.32 19.43 -5.98
C VAL A 153 22.67 20.49 -5.10
N TYR A 154 22.12 20.11 -3.94
CA TYR A 154 21.56 21.07 -2.99
C TYR A 154 22.56 22.13 -2.55
N ALA A 155 23.74 21.72 -2.10
CA ALA A 155 24.77 22.66 -1.67
C ALA A 155 25.26 23.54 -2.82
N ALA A 156 25.42 22.97 -4.03
CA ALA A 156 25.83 23.72 -5.20
C ALA A 156 24.81 24.83 -5.55
N GLU A 157 23.52 24.49 -5.59
CA GLU A 157 22.43 25.42 -5.89
C GLU A 157 22.30 26.52 -4.83
N LYS A 158 22.30 26.12 -3.54
CA LYS A 158 22.16 27.03 -2.40
C LYS A 158 23.33 28.01 -2.27
N LEU A 159 24.55 27.53 -2.50
CA LEU A 159 25.76 28.33 -2.30
C LEU A 159 26.22 29.07 -3.55
N LYS A 160 25.52 28.88 -4.68
CA LYS A 160 25.91 29.39 -6.00
C LYS A 160 27.33 28.94 -6.36
N ALA A 161 27.57 27.64 -6.22
CA ALA A 161 28.88 27.04 -6.44
C ALA A 161 29.22 26.97 -7.93
N LYS A 162 30.51 26.87 -8.21
CA LYS A 162 31.05 26.62 -9.55
C LYS A 162 31.77 25.28 -9.55
N ILE A 163 31.34 24.36 -10.40
CA ILE A 163 31.78 22.96 -10.41
C ILE A 163 32.26 22.61 -11.81
N HIS A 164 33.38 21.90 -11.91
CA HIS A 164 33.88 21.37 -13.18
C HIS A 164 33.76 19.84 -13.17
N GLN A 165 33.01 19.29 -14.13
CA GLN A 165 32.76 17.86 -14.25
C GLN A 165 32.56 17.49 -15.72
N GLY A 166 33.02 16.32 -16.16
CA GLY A 166 32.85 15.87 -17.55
C GLY A 166 33.46 16.80 -18.61
N GLY A 167 34.44 17.64 -18.25
CA GLY A 167 35.04 18.63 -19.15
C GLY A 167 34.20 19.91 -19.35
N LYS A 168 33.12 20.09 -18.58
CA LYS A 168 32.24 21.27 -18.64
C LYS A 168 32.21 21.99 -17.29
N TRP A 169 31.90 23.28 -17.35
CA TRP A 169 31.67 24.11 -16.16
C TRP A 169 30.18 24.24 -15.89
N TYR A 170 29.79 23.97 -14.65
CA TYR A 170 28.46 24.17 -14.10
C TYR A 170 28.53 25.30 -13.08
N ASP A 171 27.98 26.46 -13.43
CA ASP A 171 28.16 27.71 -12.70
C ASP A 171 26.81 28.27 -12.25
N TYR A 172 26.50 28.06 -10.98
CA TYR A 172 25.23 28.51 -10.40
C TYR A 172 25.19 30.03 -10.16
N VAL A 173 26.28 30.78 -10.41
CA VAL A 173 26.29 32.26 -10.37
C VAL A 173 25.67 32.85 -11.64
N ASP A 174 25.90 32.23 -12.80
CA ASP A 174 25.37 32.67 -14.07
C ASP A 174 23.96 32.10 -14.29
N SER A 175 22.95 32.97 -14.34
CA SER A 175 21.56 32.60 -14.63
C SER A 175 21.35 31.90 -15.99
N LYS A 176 22.33 31.98 -16.90
CA LYS A 176 22.33 31.32 -18.22
C LYS A 176 23.37 30.19 -18.31
N GLY A 177 24.15 29.98 -17.24
CA GLY A 177 25.15 28.92 -17.18
C GLY A 177 24.51 27.55 -16.97
N LEU A 178 25.25 26.49 -17.31
CA LEU A 178 24.84 25.12 -17.01
C LEU A 178 24.83 24.89 -15.50
N THR A 179 23.95 24.01 -15.04
CA THR A 179 23.79 23.55 -13.67
C THR A 179 23.98 22.03 -13.60
N LEU A 180 24.14 21.47 -12.39
CA LEU A 180 24.19 20.02 -12.27
C LEU A 180 22.86 19.37 -12.67
N ASP A 181 21.73 20.09 -12.65
CA ASP A 181 20.50 19.57 -13.23
C ASP A 181 20.67 19.25 -14.73
N ASP A 182 21.41 20.08 -15.48
CA ASP A 182 21.73 19.83 -16.90
C ASP A 182 22.72 18.67 -17.07
N TYR A 183 23.67 18.50 -16.14
CA TYR A 183 24.60 17.37 -16.13
C TYR A 183 23.85 16.03 -16.01
N TYR A 184 22.94 15.91 -15.04
CA TYR A 184 22.21 14.66 -14.81
C TYR A 184 21.17 14.39 -15.90
N GLU A 185 20.57 15.42 -16.49
CA GLU A 185 19.72 15.24 -17.68
C GLU A 185 20.54 14.69 -18.87
N GLU A 186 21.77 15.18 -19.09
CA GLU A 186 22.69 14.63 -20.11
C GLU A 186 23.11 13.19 -19.79
N GLN A 187 23.37 12.85 -18.51
CA GLN A 187 23.69 11.47 -18.13
C GLN A 187 22.50 10.52 -18.36
N ALA A 188 21.28 10.95 -18.06
CA ALA A 188 20.07 10.18 -18.35
C ALA A 188 19.89 9.95 -19.86
N GLU A 189 20.18 10.96 -20.68
CA GLU A 189 20.13 10.85 -22.14
C GLU A 189 21.20 9.89 -22.68
N LEU A 190 22.44 9.98 -22.18
CA LEU A 190 23.52 9.05 -22.56
C LEU A 190 23.24 7.60 -22.16
N ALA A 191 22.51 7.39 -21.07
CA ALA A 191 22.07 6.06 -20.63
C ALA A 191 20.85 5.53 -21.40
N GLY A 192 20.19 6.35 -22.24
CA GLY A 192 18.92 5.98 -22.89
C GLY A 192 17.69 6.03 -21.97
N GLU A 193 17.83 6.59 -20.77
CA GLU A 193 16.83 6.54 -19.69
C GLU A 193 16.19 7.92 -19.40
N ARG A 194 16.06 8.75 -20.45
CA ARG A 194 15.53 10.12 -20.32
C ARG A 194 14.07 10.14 -19.86
N ASP A 195 13.26 9.20 -20.33
CA ASP A 195 11.82 9.15 -20.07
C ASP A 195 11.43 8.01 -19.13
N HIS A 196 12.27 6.99 -18.97
CA HIS A 196 12.04 5.81 -18.13
C HIS A 196 13.37 5.32 -17.55
N VAL A 197 13.37 4.78 -16.34
CA VAL A 197 14.56 4.22 -15.67
C VAL A 197 14.37 2.71 -15.55
N GLU A 198 15.22 1.93 -16.22
CA GLU A 198 15.07 0.47 -16.29
C GLU A 198 15.48 -0.21 -14.98
N ASP A 199 16.57 0.28 -14.36
CA ASP A 199 17.07 -0.20 -13.07
C ASP A 199 17.21 0.97 -12.07
N TRP A 200 16.09 1.35 -11.46
CA TRP A 200 16.01 2.44 -10.48
C TRP A 200 16.97 2.29 -9.29
N TYR A 201 17.44 1.07 -8.99
CA TYR A 201 18.30 0.78 -7.87
C TYR A 201 19.78 0.94 -8.23
N ARG A 202 20.18 0.59 -9.45
CA ARG A 202 21.59 0.64 -9.88
C ARG A 202 21.93 1.87 -10.74
N HIS A 203 20.95 2.45 -11.42
CA HIS A 203 21.15 3.60 -12.30
C HIS A 203 20.89 4.91 -11.54
N ASN A 204 21.90 5.31 -10.77
CA ASN A 204 21.88 6.47 -9.87
C ASN A 204 21.74 7.81 -10.61
N ASP A 205 22.48 8.03 -11.71
CA ASP A 205 22.49 9.30 -12.45
C ASP A 205 21.15 9.56 -13.19
N PRO A 206 20.58 8.60 -13.95
CA PRO A 206 19.23 8.73 -14.48
C PRO A 206 18.18 8.91 -13.40
N SER A 207 18.35 8.24 -12.25
CA SER A 207 17.44 8.42 -11.12
C SER A 207 17.50 9.80 -10.50
N LEU A 208 18.71 10.38 -10.43
CA LEU A 208 18.90 11.72 -9.93
C LEU A 208 18.24 12.76 -10.84
N ASP A 209 18.32 12.62 -12.16
CA ASP A 209 17.55 13.46 -13.10
C ASP A 209 16.04 13.49 -12.74
N LYS A 210 15.44 12.34 -12.45
CA LYS A 210 14.02 12.26 -12.06
C LYS A 210 13.73 13.02 -10.77
N PHE A 211 14.59 12.88 -9.76
CA PHE A 211 14.45 13.62 -8.50
C PHE A 211 14.67 15.12 -8.67
N LEU A 212 15.57 15.54 -9.57
CA LEU A 212 15.78 16.96 -9.88
C LEU A 212 14.59 17.55 -10.64
N LYS A 213 13.94 16.79 -11.51
CA LYS A 213 12.64 17.16 -12.12
C LYS A 213 11.54 17.33 -11.08
N VAL A 214 11.44 16.43 -10.09
CA VAL A 214 10.52 16.59 -8.96
C VAL A 214 10.87 17.82 -8.12
N LYS A 215 12.14 18.04 -7.82
CA LYS A 215 12.64 19.22 -7.10
C LYS A 215 12.29 20.52 -7.81
N ARG A 216 12.37 20.59 -9.15
CA ARG A 216 11.94 21.77 -9.92
C ARG A 216 10.46 22.10 -9.68
N ASP A 217 9.62 21.08 -9.45
CA ASP A 217 8.17 21.26 -9.28
C ASP A 217 7.71 21.52 -7.85
N ILE A 218 8.45 21.04 -6.83
CA ILE A 218 8.03 21.13 -5.42
C ILE A 218 9.00 21.94 -4.54
N GLY A 219 10.17 22.30 -5.07
CA GLY A 219 11.24 22.96 -4.33
C GLY A 219 11.94 22.05 -3.32
N TRP A 220 12.90 22.63 -2.59
CA TRP A 220 13.73 21.89 -1.63
C TRP A 220 13.08 21.67 -0.27
N GLU A 221 12.15 22.53 0.16
CA GLU A 221 11.58 22.46 1.51
C GLU A 221 10.87 21.13 1.82
N PRO A 222 10.09 20.53 0.91
CA PRO A 222 9.56 19.18 1.11
C PRO A 222 10.64 18.12 1.37
N PHE A 223 11.74 18.13 0.62
CA PHE A 223 12.86 17.20 0.83
C PHE A 223 13.49 17.39 2.21
N LYS A 224 13.74 18.63 2.62
CA LYS A 224 14.31 18.93 3.94
C LYS A 224 13.42 18.42 5.08
N LYS A 225 12.08 18.51 4.92
CA LYS A 225 11.13 17.95 5.88
C LYS A 225 11.16 16.42 5.87
N THR A 226 11.24 15.81 4.69
CA THR A 226 11.35 14.35 4.53
C THR A 226 12.56 13.81 5.29
N PHE A 227 13.76 14.36 5.09
CA PHE A 227 14.95 13.89 5.82
C PHE A 227 14.80 14.00 7.34
N ARG A 228 14.36 15.16 7.85
CA ARG A 228 14.16 15.36 9.28
C ARG A 228 13.16 14.38 9.89
N ARG A 229 12.12 14.02 9.13
CA ARG A 229 11.10 13.09 9.58
C ARG A 229 11.66 11.70 9.91
N TYR A 230 12.69 11.23 9.21
CA TYR A 230 13.34 9.95 9.53
C TYR A 230 14.04 9.96 10.90
N GLY A 231 14.54 11.13 11.35
CA GLY A 231 15.13 11.28 12.68
C GLY A 231 14.11 11.12 13.82
N GLU A 232 12.82 11.29 13.52
CA GLU A 232 11.72 11.15 14.49
C GLU A 232 11.16 9.72 14.56
N LEU A 233 11.48 8.87 13.58
CA LEU A 233 10.96 7.50 13.53
C LEU A 233 11.62 6.62 14.59
N LYS A 234 10.91 5.60 15.05
CA LYS A 234 11.47 4.51 15.84
C LYS A 234 12.10 3.47 14.92
N GLU A 235 13.03 2.68 15.44
CA GLU A 235 13.75 1.66 14.65
C GLU A 235 12.82 0.66 13.95
N GLY A 236 11.70 0.26 14.58
CA GLY A 236 10.70 -0.61 13.96
C GLY A 236 9.87 0.05 12.85
N GLU A 237 9.86 1.39 12.78
CA GLU A 237 9.14 2.19 11.78
C GLU A 237 10.02 2.52 10.56
N ILE A 238 11.25 2.00 10.51
CA ILE A 238 12.15 2.18 9.36
C ILE A 238 12.17 0.87 8.58
N PRO A 239 11.91 0.90 7.27
CA PRO A 239 11.94 -0.30 6.49
C PRO A 239 13.38 -0.70 6.18
N LYS A 240 13.58 -2.01 6.03
CA LYS A 240 14.91 -2.58 5.83
C LYS A 240 15.31 -2.67 4.36
N THR A 241 14.35 -2.82 3.44
CA THR A 241 14.67 -3.02 2.01
C THR A 241 14.73 -1.68 1.26
N PRO A 242 15.58 -1.56 0.22
CA PRO A 242 15.67 -0.40 -0.64
C PRO A 242 14.31 0.11 -1.15
N GLU A 243 13.48 -0.79 -1.67
CA GLU A 243 12.18 -0.48 -2.26
C GLU A 243 11.26 0.14 -1.20
N LYS A 244 11.20 -0.46 -0.01
CA LYS A 244 10.36 0.04 1.08
C LYS A 244 10.85 1.39 1.61
N LYS A 245 12.18 1.62 1.64
CA LYS A 245 12.75 2.94 2.00
C LYS A 245 12.41 4.01 0.97
N PHE A 246 12.54 3.69 -0.31
CA PHE A 246 12.13 4.56 -1.41
C PHE A 246 10.65 4.93 -1.29
N ASN A 247 9.77 3.94 -1.08
CA ASN A 247 8.33 4.18 -0.93
C ASN A 247 8.01 5.09 0.28
N LEU A 248 8.66 4.91 1.43
CA LEU A 248 8.49 5.85 2.54
C LEU A 248 8.93 7.26 2.15
N PHE A 249 10.06 7.37 1.49
CA PHE A 249 10.62 8.66 1.11
C PHE A 249 9.66 9.40 0.19
N ILE A 250 9.14 8.74 -0.85
CA ILE A 250 8.14 9.30 -1.76
C ILE A 250 6.85 9.63 -1.03
N TYR A 251 6.45 8.82 -0.05
CA TYR A 251 5.29 9.13 0.79
C TYR A 251 5.46 10.47 1.53
N TYR A 252 6.53 10.63 2.33
CA TYR A 252 6.75 11.87 3.08
C TYR A 252 7.00 13.06 2.16
N LEU A 253 7.68 12.83 1.04
CA LEU A 253 7.90 13.88 0.06
C LEU A 253 6.58 14.34 -0.55
N SER A 254 5.66 13.41 -0.83
CA SER A 254 4.31 13.73 -1.27
C SER A 254 3.56 14.50 -0.16
N GLU A 255 3.58 14.02 1.10
CA GLU A 255 2.99 14.69 2.27
C GLU A 255 3.45 16.15 2.39
N PHE A 256 4.75 16.37 2.41
CA PHE A 256 5.32 17.69 2.66
C PHE A 256 5.27 18.63 1.46
N SER A 257 5.08 18.10 0.25
CA SER A 257 4.84 18.90 -0.96
C SER A 257 3.37 19.15 -1.24
N SER A 258 2.46 18.42 -0.57
CA SER A 258 1.04 18.39 -0.87
C SER A 258 0.74 18.02 -2.33
N LYS A 259 1.63 17.25 -2.98
CA LYS A 259 1.46 16.71 -4.34
C LYS A 259 1.65 15.21 -4.31
N ASN A 260 0.79 14.47 -5.02
CA ASN A 260 0.99 13.05 -5.21
C ASN A 260 2.06 12.80 -6.27
N LEU A 261 3.21 12.28 -5.85
CA LEU A 261 4.34 12.01 -6.76
C LEU A 261 4.33 10.59 -7.32
N ASN A 262 3.53 9.69 -6.75
CA ASN A 262 3.52 8.27 -7.11
C ASN A 262 3.29 8.02 -8.62
N PRO A 263 2.31 8.64 -9.30
CA PRO A 263 2.04 8.34 -10.72
C PRO A 263 3.24 8.60 -11.61
N ARG A 264 4.00 9.65 -11.31
CA ARG A 264 5.18 10.05 -12.07
C ARG A 264 6.33 9.08 -11.89
N PHE A 265 6.57 8.63 -10.66
CA PHE A 265 7.59 7.61 -10.39
C PHE A 265 7.20 6.24 -10.99
N VAL A 266 5.91 5.88 -11.00
CA VAL A 266 5.43 4.68 -11.72
C VAL A 266 5.66 4.80 -13.22
N GLU A 267 5.31 5.94 -13.83
CA GLU A 267 5.56 6.20 -15.25
C GLU A 267 7.05 6.07 -15.61
N TRP A 268 7.92 6.52 -14.71
CA TRP A 268 9.38 6.43 -14.85
C TRP A 268 10.00 5.08 -14.48
N GLY A 269 9.21 4.05 -14.13
CA GLY A 269 9.72 2.69 -13.90
C GLY A 269 10.09 2.35 -12.45
N TYR A 270 9.74 3.19 -11.47
CA TYR A 270 10.07 2.92 -10.08
C TYR A 270 9.06 1.97 -9.41
N PRO A 271 9.52 1.11 -8.47
CA PRO A 271 8.65 0.20 -7.75
C PRO A 271 7.92 0.95 -6.64
N ILE A 272 6.78 1.55 -6.97
CA ILE A 272 5.84 2.02 -5.96
C ILE A 272 5.07 0.81 -5.44
N ILE A 273 5.45 0.32 -4.26
CA ILE A 273 4.87 -0.88 -3.64
C ILE A 273 3.75 -0.45 -2.69
N VAL A 274 2.60 -1.11 -2.81
CA VAL A 274 1.54 -1.10 -1.81
C VAL A 274 1.97 -2.03 -0.66
N ILE A 275 2.64 -1.49 0.36
CA ILE A 275 3.16 -2.30 1.47
C ILE A 275 2.07 -2.49 2.54
N GLN A 276 1.69 -3.74 2.81
CA GLN A 276 0.74 -4.18 3.84
C GLN A 276 1.35 -4.30 5.27
N ASP A 277 2.41 -3.55 5.60
CA ASP A 277 3.04 -3.63 6.94
C ASP A 277 2.32 -2.69 7.93
N SER A 278 1.85 -3.26 9.05
CA SER A 278 1.01 -2.59 10.06
C SER A 278 1.65 -1.40 10.75
N ASP A 279 2.98 -1.38 10.84
CA ASP A 279 3.72 -0.41 11.67
C ASP A 279 4.07 0.88 10.90
N TYR A 280 3.75 0.91 9.60
CA TYR A 280 3.95 2.04 8.69
C TYR A 280 2.72 2.94 8.51
N LEU A 281 1.57 2.46 8.98
CA LEU A 281 0.24 3.00 8.69
C LEU A 281 -0.09 4.32 9.42
N VAL A 282 0.72 4.76 10.38
CA VAL A 282 0.44 5.95 11.20
C VAL A 282 0.77 7.26 10.46
N ALA A 283 1.72 7.23 9.52
CA ALA A 283 2.21 8.45 8.88
C ALA A 283 1.26 8.99 7.79
N LEU A 284 0.65 8.11 6.98
CA LEU A 284 -0.20 8.39 5.81
C LEU A 284 -1.56 9.08 6.09
N ASN A 285 -1.82 9.47 7.34
CA ASN A 285 -3.10 9.99 7.83
C ASN A 285 -3.40 11.47 7.53
N LYS A 286 -2.56 12.21 6.78
CA LYS A 286 -2.70 13.69 6.65
C LYS A 286 -3.29 14.24 5.35
N PHE A 287 -3.67 13.39 4.41
CA PHE A 287 -4.35 13.85 3.20
C PHE A 287 -5.86 13.63 3.35
N ASP A 288 -6.62 14.72 3.34
CA ASP A 288 -8.07 14.68 3.20
C ASP A 288 -8.42 14.20 1.79
N TRP A 289 -8.83 12.94 1.68
CA TRP A 289 -9.40 12.38 0.47
C TRP A 289 -10.89 12.16 0.70
N ASP A 290 -11.73 12.55 -0.23
CA ASP A 290 -13.13 12.11 -0.20
C ASP A 290 -13.19 10.73 -0.88
N ILE A 291 -12.94 9.66 -0.13
CA ILE A 291 -13.20 8.30 -0.65
C ILE A 291 -14.67 8.00 -0.46
N THR A 292 -15.39 7.83 -1.57
CA THR A 292 -16.77 7.34 -1.56
C THR A 292 -16.72 5.82 -1.45
N VAL A 293 -17.07 5.28 -0.29
CA VAL A 293 -17.26 3.84 -0.11
C VAL A 293 -18.63 3.51 -0.69
N GLU A 294 -18.70 2.88 -1.86
CA GLU A 294 -19.96 2.39 -2.42
C GLU A 294 -20.13 0.91 -2.08
N ILE A 295 -21.24 0.59 -1.42
CA ILE A 295 -21.61 -0.80 -1.17
C ILE A 295 -23.01 -1.02 -1.71
N GLU A 296 -23.15 -1.95 -2.66
CA GLU A 296 -24.45 -2.36 -3.16
C GLU A 296 -25.34 -2.82 -2.00
N GLY A 297 -26.56 -2.29 -1.98
CA GLY A 297 -27.57 -2.64 -1.00
C GLY A 297 -27.83 -4.13 -0.95
N GLU A 298 -27.80 -4.84 -2.09
CA GLU A 298 -27.98 -6.30 -2.18
C GLU A 298 -26.87 -7.13 -1.53
N ASN A 299 -25.71 -6.52 -1.25
CA ASN A 299 -24.57 -7.19 -0.62
C ASN A 299 -24.42 -6.87 0.89
N ILE A 300 -25.22 -5.94 1.44
CA ILE A 300 -25.35 -5.68 2.88
C ILE A 300 -26.73 -6.07 3.40
N LEU A 301 -27.77 -5.88 2.58
CA LEU A 301 -29.06 -6.52 2.76
C LEU A 301 -28.86 -7.95 2.29
N CYS A 302 -28.98 -8.94 3.17
CA CYS A 302 -29.39 -10.24 2.68
C CYS A 302 -30.81 -10.01 2.10
N SER A 303 -30.94 -9.74 0.81
CA SER A 303 -32.24 -9.83 0.15
C SER A 303 -32.53 -11.30 -0.07
N VAL A 304 -32.91 -11.99 1.01
CA VAL A 304 -33.77 -13.16 0.95
C VAL A 304 -34.91 -12.85 1.90
N ILE A 305 -35.99 -12.28 1.36
CA ILE A 305 -37.32 -12.57 1.89
C ILE A 305 -37.70 -13.87 1.21
N GLY A 306 -37.58 -14.96 1.93
CA GLY A 306 -37.77 -16.28 1.36
C GLY A 306 -37.70 -17.37 2.40
N ASP A 307 -38.17 -18.53 1.99
CA ASP A 307 -38.18 -19.74 2.79
C ASP A 307 -36.76 -20.31 2.80
N THR A 308 -36.18 -20.50 3.98
CA THR A 308 -34.86 -21.11 4.14
C THR A 308 -35.05 -22.52 4.67
N SER A 309 -34.63 -23.50 3.89
CA SER A 309 -34.64 -24.91 4.29
C SER A 309 -33.36 -25.28 5.04
N TYR A 310 -33.51 -26.10 6.07
CA TYR A 310 -32.44 -26.59 6.91
C TYR A 310 -32.37 -28.11 6.84
N GLU A 311 -31.18 -28.63 6.59
CA GLU A 311 -30.95 -30.09 6.52
C GLU A 311 -30.95 -30.73 7.90
N MET A 312 -30.55 -29.98 8.94
CA MET A 312 -30.42 -30.49 10.30
C MET A 312 -31.30 -29.71 11.26
N GLY A 313 -31.93 -30.40 12.22
CA GLY A 313 -32.71 -29.76 13.28
C GLY A 313 -33.82 -30.63 13.84
N LEU A 314 -34.74 -30.02 14.57
CA LEU A 314 -35.87 -30.71 15.21
C LEU A 314 -37.20 -30.03 14.85
N GLY A 315 -38.10 -30.77 14.21
CA GLY A 315 -39.47 -30.33 13.93
C GLY A 315 -40.41 -30.74 15.05
N THR A 316 -41.21 -29.80 15.55
CA THR A 316 -42.13 -30.03 16.68
C THR A 316 -43.50 -29.42 16.41
N HIS A 317 -44.46 -29.77 17.26
CA HIS A 317 -45.76 -29.08 17.30
C HIS A 317 -46.02 -28.57 18.72
N ALA A 318 -46.53 -27.35 18.88
CA ALA A 318 -46.88 -26.88 20.22
C ALA A 318 -48.08 -27.67 20.81
N LYS A 319 -48.13 -27.95 22.10
CA LYS A 319 -47.08 -27.76 23.11
C LYS A 319 -46.10 -28.94 23.07
N SER A 320 -44.80 -28.66 22.98
CA SER A 320 -43.74 -29.67 22.98
C SER A 320 -42.72 -29.45 24.10
N GLU A 321 -42.17 -30.54 24.63
CA GLU A 321 -41.05 -30.57 25.58
C GLU A 321 -40.01 -31.58 25.10
N ILE A 322 -38.75 -31.16 24.99
CA ILE A 322 -37.60 -32.01 24.70
C ILE A 322 -36.52 -31.77 25.76
N ILE A 323 -36.02 -32.83 26.37
CA ILE A 323 -34.98 -32.79 27.41
C ILE A 323 -33.78 -33.60 26.95
N TYR A 324 -32.62 -32.97 26.93
CA TYR A 324 -31.32 -33.58 26.68
C TYR A 324 -30.50 -33.62 27.97
N LYS A 325 -29.89 -34.78 28.24
CA LYS A 325 -28.89 -34.91 29.29
C LYS A 325 -27.51 -34.56 28.71
N LEU A 326 -26.91 -33.51 29.25
CA LEU A 326 -25.59 -33.04 28.85
C LEU A 326 -24.51 -33.63 29.76
N GLY A 327 -23.37 -33.98 29.16
CA GLY A 327 -22.19 -34.49 29.88
C GLY A 327 -21.39 -33.44 30.65
N GLY A 328 -21.79 -32.15 30.58
CA GLY A 328 -21.04 -31.04 31.15
C GLY A 328 -19.80 -30.64 30.32
N GLU A 329 -19.80 -30.89 29.02
CA GLU A 329 -18.69 -30.61 28.10
C GLU A 329 -19.01 -29.54 27.05
N PHE A 330 -20.20 -28.94 27.13
CA PHE A 330 -20.72 -27.99 26.14
C PHE A 330 -20.81 -26.58 26.73
N ASP A 331 -20.39 -25.60 25.94
CA ASP A 331 -20.32 -24.19 26.32
C ASP A 331 -21.54 -23.40 25.81
N GLY A 332 -22.22 -23.88 24.77
CA GLY A 332 -23.35 -23.18 24.15
C GLY A 332 -24.33 -24.07 23.41
N PHE A 333 -25.54 -23.56 23.19
CA PHE A 333 -26.59 -24.08 22.33
C PHE A 333 -26.96 -23.02 21.29
N GLU A 334 -27.05 -23.39 20.02
CA GLU A 334 -27.47 -22.51 18.92
C GLU A 334 -28.59 -23.15 18.10
N SER A 335 -29.51 -22.35 17.57
CA SER A 335 -30.56 -22.78 16.64
C SER A 335 -31.20 -21.57 15.95
N PHE A 336 -31.91 -21.80 14.85
CA PHE A 336 -32.94 -20.90 14.32
C PHE A 336 -34.30 -21.42 14.77
N ILE A 337 -35.12 -20.56 15.36
CA ILE A 337 -36.46 -20.91 15.85
C ILE A 337 -37.53 -20.15 15.07
N GLY A 338 -38.68 -20.78 14.84
CA GLY A 338 -39.82 -20.14 14.18
C GLY A 338 -40.92 -21.14 13.83
N VAL A 339 -42.02 -20.61 13.29
CA VAL A 339 -43.11 -21.43 12.74
C VAL A 339 -42.71 -21.91 11.34
N ASP A 340 -42.88 -23.20 11.06
CA ASP A 340 -42.55 -23.81 9.77
C ASP A 340 -43.42 -23.21 8.65
N CYS A 341 -42.78 -22.88 7.53
CA CYS A 341 -43.39 -22.28 6.34
C CYS A 341 -44.51 -23.13 5.73
N GLU A 342 -44.55 -24.44 5.98
CA GLU A 342 -45.62 -25.34 5.52
C GLU A 342 -47.01 -24.90 5.99
N THR A 343 -47.06 -24.17 7.11
CA THR A 343 -48.30 -23.62 7.69
C THR A 343 -48.71 -22.27 7.09
N GLY A 344 -47.88 -21.68 6.23
CA GLY A 344 -48.09 -20.37 5.63
C GLY A 344 -48.00 -19.24 6.65
N ASN A 345 -49.11 -18.51 6.84
CA ASN A 345 -49.22 -17.40 7.81
C ASN A 345 -50.03 -17.80 9.06
N ASN A 346 -50.21 -19.10 9.31
CA ASN A 346 -50.99 -19.62 10.45
C ASN A 346 -50.06 -20.15 11.54
N GLY A 347 -50.59 -20.31 12.76
CA GLY A 347 -49.83 -20.80 13.92
C GLY A 347 -49.27 -19.67 14.76
N SER A 348 -49.20 -19.88 16.07
CA SER A 348 -48.58 -18.97 17.02
C SER A 348 -47.91 -19.73 18.16
N VAL A 349 -46.60 -19.53 18.35
CA VAL A 349 -45.80 -20.33 19.29
C VAL A 349 -44.84 -19.50 20.12
N GLU A 350 -44.54 -19.94 21.35
CA GLU A 350 -43.47 -19.40 22.18
C GLU A 350 -42.38 -20.44 22.41
N PHE A 351 -41.15 -20.12 22.01
CA PHE A 351 -39.98 -20.93 22.29
C PHE A 351 -39.36 -20.56 23.63
N LEU A 352 -39.08 -21.58 24.45
CA LEU A 352 -38.53 -21.43 25.79
C LEU A 352 -37.38 -22.41 25.99
N ILE A 353 -36.26 -21.90 26.54
CA ILE A 353 -35.06 -22.71 26.79
C ILE A 353 -34.73 -22.67 28.26
N TYR A 354 -34.53 -23.84 28.85
CA TYR A 354 -34.08 -24.00 30.22
C TYR A 354 -32.78 -24.80 30.27
N THR A 355 -31.91 -24.44 31.20
CA THR A 355 -30.75 -25.25 31.57
C THR A 355 -30.79 -25.52 33.06
N ASP A 356 -30.67 -26.78 33.48
CA ASP A 356 -30.72 -27.19 34.89
C ASP A 356 -31.91 -26.56 35.66
N GLY A 357 -33.09 -26.53 35.01
CA GLY A 357 -34.32 -25.96 35.56
C GLY A 357 -34.44 -24.42 35.53
N LYS A 358 -33.45 -23.69 35.01
CA LYS A 358 -33.47 -22.22 34.93
C LYS A 358 -33.73 -21.74 33.51
N LYS A 359 -34.71 -20.85 33.34
CA LYS A 359 -35.03 -20.24 32.04
C LYS A 359 -33.85 -19.38 31.58
N ARG A 360 -33.36 -19.64 30.37
CA ARG A 360 -32.27 -18.89 29.72
C ARG A 360 -32.76 -18.02 28.57
N HIS A 361 -33.84 -18.42 27.90
CA HIS A 361 -34.39 -17.70 26.77
C HIS A 361 -35.91 -17.86 26.67
N SER A 362 -36.56 -16.87 26.07
CA SER A 362 -37.99 -16.79 25.73
C SER A 362 -38.07 -15.89 24.50
N SER A 363 -38.63 -16.41 23.41
CA SER A 363 -38.77 -15.66 22.14
C SER A 363 -39.88 -14.61 22.19
N GLY A 364 -40.84 -14.76 23.12
CA GLY A 364 -42.18 -14.19 22.95
C GLY A 364 -42.99 -15.00 21.92
N ILE A 365 -44.21 -14.56 21.62
CA ILE A 365 -45.04 -15.24 20.62
C ILE A 365 -44.49 -14.94 19.23
N MET A 366 -44.24 -16.00 18.46
CA MET A 366 -43.87 -15.97 17.05
C MET A 366 -45.05 -16.50 16.22
N TYR A 367 -45.40 -15.80 15.14
CA TYR A 367 -46.53 -16.15 14.28
C TYR A 367 -46.08 -16.79 12.96
N GLY A 368 -46.96 -17.58 12.35
CA GLY A 368 -46.78 -18.04 10.98
C GLY A 368 -46.49 -16.89 10.01
N GLY A 369 -45.50 -17.07 9.15
CA GLY A 369 -45.07 -16.04 8.21
C GLY A 369 -44.07 -15.04 8.79
N GLU A 370 -43.82 -15.05 10.11
CA GLU A 370 -42.79 -14.21 10.73
C GLU A 370 -41.38 -14.78 10.54
N PRO A 371 -40.35 -13.91 10.54
CA PRO A 371 -38.97 -14.35 10.36
C PRO A 371 -38.48 -15.21 11.53
N ALA A 372 -37.66 -16.21 11.21
CA ALA A 372 -36.94 -17.02 12.18
C ALA A 372 -36.02 -16.17 13.06
N GLU A 373 -35.96 -16.49 14.35
CA GLU A 373 -35.00 -15.90 15.29
C GLU A 373 -33.78 -16.81 15.41
N ARG A 374 -32.57 -16.28 15.21
CA ARG A 374 -31.33 -17.01 15.55
C ARG A 374 -31.03 -16.83 17.04
N ILE A 375 -30.97 -17.94 17.75
CA ILE A 375 -30.69 -17.98 19.18
C ILE A 375 -29.32 -18.59 19.47
N SER A 376 -28.65 -18.06 20.50
CA SER A 376 -27.40 -18.59 21.05
C SER A 376 -27.45 -18.45 22.57
N VAL A 377 -27.44 -19.58 23.27
CA VAL A 377 -27.58 -19.67 24.74
C VAL A 377 -26.34 -20.30 25.32
N SER A 378 -25.71 -19.63 26.29
CA SER A 378 -24.59 -20.24 27.03
C SER A 378 -25.07 -21.38 27.91
N LEU A 379 -24.41 -22.54 27.79
CA LEU A 379 -24.59 -23.72 28.62
C LEU A 379 -23.61 -23.75 29.81
N LEU A 380 -22.85 -22.68 30.01
CA LEU A 380 -22.06 -22.51 31.22
C LEU A 380 -23.00 -22.15 32.39
N GLY A 381 -22.69 -22.72 33.55
CA GLY A 381 -23.36 -22.37 34.80
C GLY A 381 -23.31 -20.87 35.06
N ILE A 382 -24.24 -20.40 35.89
CA ILE A 382 -24.33 -19.02 36.41
C ILE A 382 -22.92 -18.50 36.77
N PRO A 383 -22.63 -17.19 36.65
CA PRO A 383 -21.27 -16.62 36.75
C PRO A 383 -20.39 -17.08 37.93
N ASP A 384 -20.97 -17.62 39.01
CA ASP A 384 -20.26 -18.10 40.21
C ASP A 384 -19.90 -19.60 40.21
N CYS A 385 -20.32 -20.39 39.23
CA CYS A 385 -20.00 -21.83 39.15
C CYS A 385 -19.49 -22.15 37.74
N ARG A 386 -18.17 -22.33 37.57
CA ARG A 386 -17.52 -22.81 36.32
C ARG A 386 -17.85 -24.28 36.02
N GLN A 387 -19.11 -24.67 36.14
CA GLN A 387 -19.59 -26.02 35.86
C GLN A 387 -20.60 -25.92 34.72
N ALA A 388 -20.33 -26.63 33.63
CA ALA A 388 -21.25 -26.70 32.50
C ALA A 388 -22.57 -27.36 32.91
N SER A 389 -23.65 -26.94 32.26
CA SER A 389 -24.99 -27.45 32.49
C SER A 389 -25.07 -28.95 32.16
N LYS A 390 -25.89 -29.65 32.95
CA LYS A 390 -26.10 -31.11 32.83
C LYS A 390 -27.41 -31.45 32.13
N GLU A 391 -28.28 -30.47 31.96
CA GLU A 391 -29.57 -30.62 31.29
C GLU A 391 -29.84 -29.40 30.40
N LEU A 392 -30.29 -29.67 29.17
CA LEU A 392 -30.89 -28.70 28.26
C LEU A 392 -32.34 -29.12 28.02
N LYS A 393 -33.26 -28.19 28.24
CA LYS A 393 -34.69 -28.38 27.98
C LYS A 393 -35.17 -27.34 26.97
N LEU A 394 -35.73 -27.83 25.88
CA LEU A 394 -36.37 -27.07 24.82
C LEU A 394 -37.89 -27.24 24.96
N LEU A 395 -38.62 -26.13 24.97
CA LEU A 395 -40.06 -26.12 25.16
C LEU A 395 -40.70 -25.20 24.13
N VAL A 396 -41.75 -25.67 23.46
CA VAL A 396 -42.61 -24.84 22.63
C VAL A 396 -43.99 -24.79 23.26
N LYS A 397 -44.55 -23.59 23.44
CA LYS A 397 -45.93 -23.38 23.91
C LYS A 397 -46.79 -22.81 22.80
N ASP A 398 -48.09 -23.04 22.89
CA ASP A 398 -49.11 -22.35 22.08
C ASP A 398 -49.17 -20.86 22.48
N GLY A 399 -49.36 -19.99 21.50
CA GLY A 399 -49.31 -18.54 21.64
C GLY A 399 -50.60 -17.89 22.12
N GLY A 400 -51.64 -18.68 22.37
CA GLY A 400 -52.88 -18.28 23.03
C GLY A 400 -54.13 -18.40 22.16
N ASP A 401 -54.02 -18.98 20.97
CA ASP A 401 -55.12 -19.15 19.99
C ASP A 401 -55.42 -20.61 19.64
N ASP A 402 -55.06 -21.54 20.54
CA ASP A 402 -55.09 -23.01 20.35
C ASP A 402 -53.88 -23.53 19.57
N ILE A 403 -53.78 -24.86 19.40
CA ILE A 403 -52.57 -25.47 18.82
C ILE A 403 -52.60 -25.58 17.29
N ASN A 404 -53.66 -25.14 16.61
CA ASN A 404 -53.79 -25.36 15.17
C ASN A 404 -52.67 -24.65 14.41
N TYR A 405 -51.96 -25.41 13.56
CA TYR A 405 -50.85 -24.92 12.74
C TYR A 405 -49.61 -24.47 13.53
N ASP A 406 -49.48 -24.87 14.80
CA ASP A 406 -48.31 -24.56 15.64
C ASP A 406 -47.12 -25.47 15.33
N HIS A 407 -46.79 -25.60 14.05
CA HIS A 407 -45.65 -26.39 13.59
C HIS A 407 -44.40 -25.55 13.81
N ALA A 408 -43.56 -25.96 14.75
CA ALA A 408 -42.46 -25.17 15.28
C ALA A 408 -41.14 -25.90 15.09
N ASP A 409 -40.17 -25.22 14.48
CA ASP A 409 -38.86 -25.82 14.21
C ASP A 409 -37.78 -25.25 15.13
N TRP A 410 -36.91 -26.14 15.59
CA TRP A 410 -35.58 -25.85 16.08
C TRP A 410 -34.57 -26.20 14.97
N ALA A 411 -34.47 -25.35 13.97
CA ALA A 411 -33.61 -25.55 12.80
C ALA A 411 -32.13 -25.29 13.14
N ASP A 412 -31.20 -26.02 12.49
CA ASP A 412 -29.74 -25.99 12.77
C ASP A 412 -29.42 -26.13 14.28
N ALA A 413 -30.27 -26.86 15.02
CA ALA A 413 -30.17 -26.98 16.47
C ALA A 413 -28.95 -27.79 16.88
N LYS A 414 -28.00 -27.15 17.55
CA LYS A 414 -26.71 -27.75 17.89
C LYS A 414 -26.15 -27.29 19.21
N ILE A 415 -25.36 -28.15 19.83
CA ILE A 415 -24.59 -27.87 21.04
C ILE A 415 -23.11 -27.74 20.70
N ILE A 416 -22.46 -26.73 21.28
CA ILE A 416 -21.11 -26.30 20.95
C ILE A 416 -20.16 -26.69 22.09
N ARG A 417 -19.05 -27.32 21.75
CA ARG A 417 -17.94 -27.63 22.68
C ARG A 417 -16.99 -26.44 22.79
N LYS A 418 -16.16 -26.47 23.83
CA LYS A 418 -15.13 -25.46 24.08
C LYS A 418 -14.12 -25.25 22.94
N ASP A 419 -13.86 -26.29 22.15
CA ASP A 419 -12.95 -26.22 20.99
C ASP A 419 -13.61 -25.66 19.72
N GLY A 420 -14.89 -25.29 19.79
CA GLY A 420 -15.68 -24.77 18.68
C GLY A 420 -16.34 -25.85 17.82
N SER A 421 -16.10 -27.14 18.09
CA SER A 421 -16.83 -28.22 17.42
C SER A 421 -18.29 -28.26 17.87
N ALA A 422 -19.20 -28.66 16.96
CA ALA A 422 -20.63 -28.74 17.22
C ALA A 422 -21.13 -30.18 17.07
N ILE A 423 -22.22 -30.51 17.78
CA ILE A 423 -23.03 -31.71 17.53
C ILE A 423 -24.47 -31.25 17.32
N PHE A 424 -25.13 -31.77 16.30
CA PHE A 424 -26.54 -31.51 16.08
C PHE A 424 -27.38 -32.25 17.10
N LEU A 425 -28.45 -31.61 17.59
CA LEU A 425 -29.34 -32.26 18.55
C LEU A 425 -30.12 -33.42 17.93
N SER A 426 -30.29 -33.43 16.61
CA SER A 426 -30.89 -34.55 15.88
C SER A 426 -29.98 -35.78 15.80
N GLU A 427 -28.68 -35.65 16.03
CA GLU A 427 -27.73 -36.76 16.10
C GLU A 427 -27.68 -37.43 17.49
N ILE A 428 -28.42 -36.89 18.46
CA ILE A 428 -28.42 -37.34 19.85
C ILE A 428 -29.85 -37.75 20.24
N GLU A 429 -29.98 -38.89 20.91
CA GLU A 429 -31.27 -39.32 21.46
C GLU A 429 -31.66 -38.43 22.67
N PRO A 430 -32.84 -37.77 22.67
CA PRO A 430 -33.29 -37.01 23.83
C PRO A 430 -33.55 -37.96 25.01
N LEU A 431 -33.29 -37.47 26.24
CA LEU A 431 -33.68 -38.18 27.46
C LEU A 431 -35.21 -38.33 27.55
N LYS A 432 -35.93 -37.32 27.06
CA LYS A 432 -37.39 -37.28 27.01
C LYS A 432 -37.82 -36.35 25.89
N SER A 433 -38.83 -36.76 25.13
CA SER A 433 -39.59 -35.89 24.23
C SER A 433 -41.09 -36.15 24.39
N SER A 434 -41.89 -35.10 24.25
CA SER A 434 -43.36 -35.19 24.23
C SER A 434 -43.94 -33.99 23.51
N GLN A 435 -45.05 -34.18 22.80
CA GLN A 435 -45.83 -33.09 22.20
C GLN A 435 -47.31 -33.46 22.10
N GLU A 436 -48.18 -32.45 21.96
CA GLU A 436 -49.63 -32.65 21.94
C GLU A 436 -50.13 -33.28 20.63
N TRP A 437 -49.45 -33.04 19.51
CA TRP A 437 -49.80 -33.58 18.21
C TRP A 437 -48.55 -33.99 17.41
N GLY A 438 -48.66 -35.05 16.59
CA GLY A 438 -47.56 -35.58 15.77
C GLY A 438 -46.44 -36.27 16.56
N GLU A 439 -45.33 -36.59 15.88
CA GLU A 439 -44.10 -37.11 16.50
C GLU A 439 -42.92 -36.13 16.32
N LEU A 440 -41.92 -36.21 17.20
CA LEU A 440 -40.72 -35.38 17.10
C LEU A 440 -40.01 -35.68 15.77
N GLY A 441 -39.86 -34.65 14.93
CA GLY A 441 -39.14 -34.76 13.67
C GLY A 441 -37.63 -34.59 13.89
N PHE A 442 -36.85 -35.60 13.52
CA PHE A 442 -35.39 -35.50 13.40
C PHE A 442 -35.05 -35.12 11.97
N ASP A 443 -34.44 -33.95 11.78
CA ASP A 443 -34.05 -33.40 10.47
C ASP A 443 -35.22 -33.21 9.49
N LYS A 444 -36.43 -33.07 10.04
CA LYS A 444 -37.68 -32.88 9.30
C LYS A 444 -38.72 -32.18 10.17
N SER A 445 -39.66 -31.47 9.54
CA SER A 445 -40.82 -30.83 10.19
C SER A 445 -41.74 -31.88 10.81
N VAL A 446 -42.74 -31.45 11.59
CA VAL A 446 -43.71 -32.36 12.19
C VAL A 446 -44.57 -33.09 11.13
N ASP A 447 -44.77 -32.49 9.94
CA ASP A 447 -45.42 -33.14 8.79
C ASP A 447 -44.45 -33.96 7.91
N SER A 448 -43.21 -34.16 8.38
CA SER A 448 -42.14 -34.87 7.66
C SER A 448 -41.66 -34.19 6.37
N ASN A 449 -41.82 -32.87 6.26
CA ASN A 449 -41.18 -32.06 5.22
C ASN A 449 -39.78 -31.60 5.66
N THR A 450 -39.05 -30.91 4.79
CA THR A 450 -37.80 -30.25 5.18
C THR A 450 -38.11 -29.07 6.09
N LEU A 451 -37.39 -28.95 7.21
CA LEU A 451 -37.48 -27.83 8.15
C LEU A 451 -37.30 -26.52 7.39
N THR A 452 -38.34 -25.70 7.30
CA THR A 452 -38.31 -24.53 6.44
C THR A 452 -38.85 -23.31 7.18
N LEU A 453 -37.98 -22.34 7.46
CA LEU A 453 -38.36 -21.15 8.20
C LEU A 453 -38.31 -19.90 7.33
N LYS A 454 -39.22 -18.95 7.58
CA LYS A 454 -39.21 -17.65 6.91
C LYS A 454 -37.95 -16.90 7.31
N ARG A 455 -37.22 -16.38 6.34
CA ARG A 455 -36.12 -15.46 6.58
C ARG A 455 -36.51 -14.10 6.06
N VAL A 456 -36.41 -13.07 6.92
CA VAL A 456 -36.42 -11.68 6.49
C VAL A 456 -35.11 -11.07 6.95
N CYS A 457 -34.25 -10.76 6.01
CA CYS A 457 -33.06 -9.97 6.27
C CYS A 457 -33.29 -8.52 5.85
N ASN A 458 -34.28 -7.87 6.46
CA ASN A 458 -34.20 -6.42 6.59
C ASN A 458 -33.43 -6.15 7.88
N LEU A 459 -32.20 -5.62 7.78
CA LEU A 459 -31.73 -4.47 8.58
C LEU A 459 -30.26 -4.11 8.35
N PRO A 460 -29.90 -2.79 8.36
CA PRO A 460 -29.87 -1.97 9.60
C PRO A 460 -30.32 -0.49 9.52
N VAL A 461 -30.45 0.15 10.69
CA VAL A 461 -30.79 1.59 10.91
C VAL A 461 -29.54 2.50 10.85
N GLU A 462 -28.36 1.92 11.02
CA GLU A 462 -27.07 2.59 10.87
C GLU A 462 -26.05 1.58 10.32
N ILE A 463 -25.40 1.92 9.21
CA ILE A 463 -24.30 1.14 8.65
C ILE A 463 -23.02 1.90 8.91
N THR A 464 -22.07 1.25 9.56
CA THR A 464 -20.74 1.80 9.77
C THR A 464 -19.70 0.92 9.09
N ALA A 465 -18.81 1.51 8.30
CA ALA A 465 -17.63 0.83 7.79
C ALA A 465 -16.41 1.24 8.63
N SER A 466 -15.71 0.26 9.18
CA SER A 466 -14.47 0.46 9.91
C SER A 466 -13.28 0.04 9.06
N ILE A 467 -12.29 0.93 8.90
CA ILE A 467 -11.03 0.66 8.21
C ILE A 467 -9.89 1.01 9.17
N GLY A 468 -9.21 -0.01 9.70
CA GLY A 468 -8.27 0.16 10.81
C GLY A 468 -8.98 0.69 12.06
N ASN A 469 -8.55 1.86 12.55
CA ASN A 469 -9.13 2.55 13.72
C ASN A 469 -10.12 3.66 13.35
N LYS A 470 -10.50 3.78 12.07
CA LYS A 470 -11.42 4.81 11.58
C LYS A 470 -12.78 4.20 11.28
N ASP A 471 -13.84 4.86 11.78
CA ASP A 471 -15.23 4.48 11.52
C ASP A 471 -15.90 5.52 10.61
N ILE A 472 -16.68 5.04 9.63
CA ILE A 472 -17.46 5.85 8.69
C ILE A 472 -18.92 5.46 8.82
N ILE A 473 -19.83 6.44 8.96
CA ILE A 473 -21.26 6.18 8.80
C ILE A 473 -21.60 6.23 7.31
N LEU A 474 -22.23 5.17 6.79
CA LEU A 474 -22.68 5.08 5.41
C LEU A 474 -24.17 5.43 5.31
N ALA A 475 -24.49 6.41 4.46
CA ALA A 475 -25.84 6.85 4.17
C ALA A 475 -26.39 6.15 2.91
N PRO A 476 -27.67 5.73 2.90
CA PRO A 476 -28.28 5.11 1.72
C PRO A 476 -28.57 6.15 0.61
N GLU A 477 -28.24 5.82 -0.64
CA GLU A 477 -28.53 6.63 -1.82
C GLU A 477 -28.72 5.71 -3.06
N ASN A 478 -29.95 5.64 -3.59
CA ASN A 478 -30.34 4.80 -4.74
C ASN A 478 -30.00 3.31 -4.59
N GLY A 479 -30.16 2.74 -3.39
CA GLY A 479 -29.85 1.34 -3.14
C GLY A 479 -28.36 1.04 -2.95
N ILE A 480 -27.51 2.06 -2.87
CA ILE A 480 -26.07 1.96 -2.55
C ILE A 480 -25.83 2.73 -1.26
N TYR A 481 -25.02 2.18 -0.35
CA TYR A 481 -24.59 2.90 0.85
C TYR A 481 -23.29 3.64 0.57
N ARG A 482 -23.27 4.95 0.88
CA ARG A 482 -22.15 5.86 0.64
C ARG A 482 -21.67 6.55 1.90
N GLY A 483 -20.37 6.65 2.08
CA GLY A 483 -19.74 7.46 3.12
C GLY A 483 -18.41 8.00 2.63
N LYS A 484 -18.00 9.14 3.19
CA LYS A 484 -16.73 9.80 2.86
C LYS A 484 -15.69 9.51 3.94
N LEU A 485 -14.51 9.05 3.53
CA LEU A 485 -13.39 8.89 4.45
C LEU A 485 -12.06 9.36 3.84
N GLY A 486 -11.37 10.23 4.60
CA GLY A 486 -10.04 10.71 4.26
C GLY A 486 -8.89 9.95 4.92
N GLY A 487 -7.69 10.17 4.36
CA GLY A 487 -6.43 9.61 4.84
C GLY A 487 -6.33 8.09 4.75
N LEU A 488 -6.86 7.46 3.69
CA LEU A 488 -6.56 6.07 3.35
C LEU A 488 -5.55 6.01 2.21
N ILE A 489 -4.73 4.97 2.23
CA ILE A 489 -3.62 4.78 1.28
C ILE A 489 -4.08 3.93 0.11
N PRO A 490 -3.52 4.09 -1.09
CA PRO A 490 -3.74 3.13 -2.16
C PRO A 490 -3.39 1.71 -1.69
N GLY A 491 -4.25 0.74 -2.01
CA GLY A 491 -4.10 -0.66 -1.63
C GLY A 491 -5.38 -1.35 -1.18
N LYS A 492 -5.25 -2.64 -0.86
CA LYS A 492 -6.33 -3.49 -0.37
C LYS A 492 -6.51 -3.33 1.14
N HIS A 493 -7.57 -2.66 1.55
CA HIS A 493 -7.91 -2.45 2.96
C HIS A 493 -8.97 -3.44 3.40
N ARG A 494 -8.75 -4.14 4.51
CA ARG A 494 -9.82 -4.90 5.13
C ARG A 494 -10.81 -3.92 5.75
N ILE A 495 -12.05 -3.95 5.27
CA ILE A 495 -13.16 -3.20 5.84
C ILE A 495 -13.95 -4.14 6.75
N LEU A 496 -14.29 -3.68 7.94
CA LEU A 496 -15.34 -4.28 8.75
C LEU A 496 -16.62 -3.46 8.59
N ILE A 497 -17.58 -4.01 7.88
CA ILE A 497 -18.90 -3.41 7.75
C ILE A 497 -19.72 -3.90 8.94
N LYS A 498 -20.14 -2.97 9.79
CA LYS A 498 -21.04 -3.20 10.91
C LYS A 498 -22.41 -2.64 10.56
N ALA A 499 -23.39 -3.50 10.71
CA ALA A 499 -24.79 -3.28 10.40
C ALA A 499 -25.55 -3.36 11.74
N HIS A 500 -26.06 -2.24 12.27
CA HIS A 500 -26.66 -2.20 13.61
C HIS A 500 -28.14 -1.78 13.62
N ARG A 501 -28.98 -2.54 14.34
CA ARG A 501 -30.26 -2.11 14.91
C ARG A 501 -30.53 -2.96 16.14
N SER A 502 -30.54 -2.35 17.32
CA SER A 502 -30.85 -3.02 18.59
C SER A 502 -32.05 -4.00 18.47
N PRO A 503 -31.91 -5.25 18.95
CA PRO A 503 -30.73 -5.84 19.60
C PRO A 503 -29.65 -6.39 18.64
N TYR A 504 -29.88 -6.35 17.33
CA TYR A 504 -29.08 -7.02 16.32
C TYR A 504 -27.87 -6.20 15.85
N THR A 505 -26.73 -6.88 15.71
CA THR A 505 -25.53 -6.34 15.06
C THR A 505 -24.92 -7.40 14.16
N ILE A 506 -24.76 -7.08 12.88
CA ILE A 506 -24.14 -7.95 11.88
C ILE A 506 -22.78 -7.35 11.52
N TYR A 507 -21.79 -8.22 11.36
CA TYR A 507 -20.46 -7.86 10.92
C TYR A 507 -20.15 -8.59 9.61
N LYS A 508 -19.68 -7.86 8.60
CA LYS A 508 -19.17 -8.43 7.34
C LYS A 508 -17.78 -7.86 7.09
N THR A 509 -16.81 -8.74 6.92
CA THR A 509 -15.48 -8.34 6.47
C THR A 509 -15.46 -8.32 4.95
N SER A 510 -15.06 -7.20 4.37
CA SER A 510 -14.80 -7.07 2.94
C SER A 510 -13.42 -6.45 2.72
N PHE A 511 -13.05 -6.24 1.47
CA PHE A 511 -11.84 -5.53 1.11
C PHE A 511 -12.17 -4.32 0.22
N LEU A 512 -11.69 -3.13 0.60
CA LEU A 512 -11.69 -1.96 -0.25
C LEU A 512 -10.39 -1.94 -1.02
N GLN A 513 -10.45 -1.96 -2.35
CA GLN A 513 -9.27 -1.66 -3.15
C GLN A 513 -9.27 -0.17 -3.46
N ILE A 514 -8.22 0.53 -3.04
CA ILE A 514 -8.04 1.97 -3.32
C ILE A 514 -6.93 2.09 -4.36
N SER A 515 -7.25 2.58 -5.55
CA SER A 515 -6.25 2.81 -6.59
C SER A 515 -5.44 4.09 -6.31
N PRO A 516 -4.17 4.19 -6.76
CA PRO A 516 -3.40 5.42 -6.66
C PRO A 516 -4.12 6.60 -7.33
N PRO A 517 -4.04 7.83 -6.79
CA PRO A 517 -4.71 8.98 -7.39
C PRO A 517 -4.25 9.23 -8.83
N GLY A 518 -5.19 9.30 -9.76
CA GLY A 518 -4.93 9.45 -11.19
C GLY A 518 -4.71 8.15 -11.95
N ILE A 519 -4.74 6.99 -11.27
CA ILE A 519 -4.70 5.66 -11.87
C ILE A 519 -5.94 4.90 -11.43
N THR A 520 -6.64 4.27 -12.37
CA THR A 520 -7.76 3.38 -12.08
C THR A 520 -7.52 2.08 -12.83
N PHE A 521 -7.21 1.01 -12.11
CA PHE A 521 -7.08 -0.31 -12.72
C PHE A 521 -8.45 -0.77 -13.22
N LEU A 522 -8.51 -1.37 -14.40
CA LEU A 522 -9.78 -1.86 -14.91
C LEU A 522 -10.33 -3.01 -14.05
N SER A 523 -9.46 -3.78 -13.39
CA SER A 523 -9.87 -4.80 -12.41
C SER A 523 -10.50 -4.23 -11.13
N ASP A 524 -10.37 -2.92 -10.86
CA ASP A 524 -11.11 -2.24 -9.79
C ASP A 524 -12.48 -1.73 -10.24
N LEU A 525 -12.73 -1.69 -11.55
CA LEU A 525 -13.97 -1.21 -12.13
C LEU A 525 -14.93 -2.37 -12.37
N ILE A 526 -16.22 -2.06 -12.30
CA ILE A 526 -17.28 -2.98 -12.71
C ILE A 526 -17.51 -2.77 -14.21
N PRO A 527 -17.26 -3.77 -15.07
CA PRO A 527 -17.64 -3.70 -16.47
C PRO A 527 -19.16 -3.54 -16.59
N ILE A 528 -19.61 -2.76 -17.56
CA ILE A 528 -21.05 -2.69 -17.88
C ILE A 528 -21.52 -3.94 -18.64
N GLU A 529 -20.60 -4.64 -19.29
CA GLU A 529 -20.89 -5.87 -20.03
C GLU A 529 -19.64 -6.75 -20.10
N VAL A 530 -19.83 -8.06 -19.96
CA VAL A 530 -18.80 -9.09 -20.12
C VAL A 530 -19.40 -10.24 -20.93
N GLU A 531 -18.75 -10.59 -22.04
CA GLU A 531 -19.01 -11.81 -22.80
C GLU A 531 -17.76 -12.69 -22.73
N GLY A 532 -17.93 -13.98 -22.39
CA GLY A 532 -16.80 -14.89 -22.18
C GLY A 532 -16.28 -14.85 -20.74
N SER A 533 -15.03 -15.29 -20.54
CA SER A 533 -14.42 -15.30 -19.20
C SER A 533 -13.87 -13.93 -18.82
N PHE A 534 -13.86 -13.66 -17.51
CA PHE A 534 -13.30 -12.45 -16.92
C PHE A 534 -12.79 -12.75 -15.52
N GLU A 535 -11.48 -12.65 -15.31
CA GLU A 535 -10.84 -12.85 -14.02
C GLU A 535 -10.05 -11.59 -13.64
N PRO A 536 -10.51 -10.81 -12.64
CA PRO A 536 -9.79 -9.61 -12.21
C PRO A 536 -8.53 -9.97 -11.41
N ASP A 537 -7.41 -9.33 -11.74
CA ASP A 537 -6.07 -9.52 -11.14
C ASP A 537 -5.53 -10.96 -11.21
N ARG A 538 -6.13 -11.81 -12.03
CA ARG A 538 -5.77 -13.22 -12.20
C ARG A 538 -5.90 -13.60 -13.67
N ASN A 539 -5.18 -14.62 -14.10
CA ASN A 539 -5.39 -15.22 -15.41
C ASN A 539 -6.71 -16.03 -15.43
N CYS A 540 -7.13 -16.53 -16.59
CA CYS A 540 -8.40 -17.26 -16.76
C CYS A 540 -8.49 -18.60 -16.00
N ARG A 541 -7.41 -19.02 -15.31
CA ARG A 541 -7.35 -20.18 -14.41
C ARG A 541 -7.25 -19.79 -12.94
N ASN A 542 -7.50 -18.53 -12.61
CA ASN A 542 -7.42 -17.98 -11.26
C ASN A 542 -5.99 -18.07 -10.66
N GLN A 543 -4.96 -17.95 -11.50
CA GLN A 543 -3.56 -17.85 -11.10
C GLN A 543 -3.06 -16.42 -11.29
N LEU A 544 -1.86 -16.10 -10.78
CA LEU A 544 -1.25 -14.79 -11.05
C LEU A 544 -0.96 -14.64 -12.55
N ILE A 545 -1.12 -13.41 -13.06
CA ILE A 545 -0.85 -13.06 -14.45
C ILE A 545 0.67 -13.09 -14.69
N HIS A 546 1.11 -13.82 -15.71
CA HIS A 546 2.51 -13.91 -16.12
C HIS A 546 2.67 -13.70 -17.61
N LEU A 547 3.44 -12.70 -18.00
CA LEU A 547 3.78 -12.43 -19.40
C LEU A 547 5.29 -12.27 -19.54
N ASP A 548 5.92 -13.06 -20.39
CA ASP A 548 7.38 -13.09 -20.61
C ASP A 548 8.17 -13.19 -19.29
N LYS A 549 7.76 -14.14 -18.45
CA LYS A 549 8.32 -14.46 -17.13
C LYS A 549 8.22 -13.32 -16.10
N LYS A 550 7.51 -12.24 -16.43
CA LYS A 550 7.21 -11.16 -15.51
C LYS A 550 5.84 -11.36 -14.89
N THR A 551 5.80 -11.41 -13.56
CA THR A 551 4.55 -11.46 -12.79
C THR A 551 3.91 -10.08 -12.71
N TYR A 552 2.61 -10.03 -12.95
CA TYR A 552 1.79 -8.84 -12.77
C TYR A 552 0.76 -9.08 -11.66
N GLU A 553 0.72 -8.19 -10.67
CA GLU A 553 -0.24 -8.27 -9.57
C GLU A 553 -1.64 -7.76 -9.95
N ARG A 554 -1.72 -7.01 -11.07
CA ARG A 554 -2.90 -6.27 -11.51
C ARG A 554 -3.15 -6.54 -12.99
N GLY A 555 -4.41 -6.61 -13.39
CA GLY A 555 -4.80 -6.83 -14.79
C GLY A 555 -6.12 -7.57 -14.91
N ILE A 556 -6.43 -8.04 -16.11
CA ILE A 556 -7.62 -8.86 -16.38
C ILE A 556 -7.19 -10.07 -17.19
N GLY A 557 -7.45 -11.27 -16.68
CA GLY A 557 -7.28 -12.50 -17.43
C GLY A 557 -8.57 -12.93 -18.10
N VAL A 558 -8.45 -13.40 -19.33
CA VAL A 558 -9.56 -13.92 -20.14
C VAL A 558 -9.13 -15.15 -20.94
N HIS A 559 -10.10 -15.81 -21.54
CA HIS A 559 -9.98 -16.90 -22.48
C HIS A 559 -10.69 -16.43 -23.76
N SER A 560 -10.06 -16.62 -24.93
CA SER A 560 -10.71 -16.25 -26.20
C SER A 560 -11.97 -17.10 -26.44
N ASN A 561 -13.02 -16.61 -27.09
CA ASN A 561 -13.29 -15.19 -27.38
C ASN A 561 -13.85 -14.50 -26.12
N SER A 562 -13.43 -13.26 -25.87
CA SER A 562 -13.90 -12.46 -24.74
C SER A 562 -14.09 -10.99 -25.12
N THR A 563 -15.14 -10.37 -24.57
CA THR A 563 -15.43 -8.94 -24.68
C THR A 563 -15.68 -8.38 -23.28
N VAL A 564 -15.02 -7.28 -22.94
CA VAL A 564 -15.21 -6.57 -21.67
C VAL A 564 -15.44 -5.09 -21.96
N ILE A 565 -16.58 -4.54 -21.54
CA ILE A 565 -16.98 -3.16 -21.83
C ILE A 565 -17.05 -2.36 -20.53
N TYR A 566 -16.43 -1.19 -20.52
CA TYR A 566 -16.47 -0.23 -19.41
C TYR A 566 -17.08 1.09 -19.87
N LYS A 567 -17.91 1.66 -19.00
CA LYS A 567 -18.31 3.06 -19.13
C LYS A 567 -17.21 3.96 -18.58
N LEU A 568 -16.75 4.91 -19.39
CA LEU A 568 -15.75 5.88 -18.99
C LEU A 568 -16.41 7.12 -18.37
N GLU A 569 -16.00 7.43 -17.15
CA GLU A 569 -16.30 8.73 -16.54
C GLU A 569 -15.46 9.85 -17.16
N ARG A 570 -15.95 11.08 -17.08
CA ARG A 570 -15.21 12.24 -17.55
C ARG A 570 -13.90 12.40 -16.76
N GLY A 571 -12.81 12.66 -17.49
CA GLY A 571 -11.51 13.03 -16.91
C GLY A 571 -10.40 12.01 -17.13
N TYR A 572 -10.69 10.81 -17.63
CA TYR A 572 -9.65 9.90 -18.10
C TYR A 572 -9.05 10.40 -19.43
N LYS A 573 -7.73 10.21 -19.58
CA LYS A 573 -6.95 10.65 -20.74
C LYS A 573 -6.22 9.51 -21.44
N ARG A 574 -5.75 8.49 -20.70
CA ARG A 574 -5.05 7.35 -21.30
C ARG A 574 -5.58 6.03 -20.77
N PHE A 575 -5.58 5.01 -21.62
CA PHE A 575 -5.67 3.61 -21.22
C PHE A 575 -4.34 2.93 -21.55
N LYS A 576 -3.75 2.24 -20.58
CA LYS A 576 -2.51 1.46 -20.75
C LYS A 576 -2.67 0.03 -20.27
N ALA A 577 -2.04 -0.91 -20.97
CA ALA A 577 -1.92 -2.31 -20.58
C ALA A 577 -0.71 -2.96 -21.27
N MET A 578 -0.27 -4.11 -20.77
CA MET A 578 0.53 -5.07 -21.53
C MET A 578 -0.39 -6.24 -21.93
N VAL A 579 -0.37 -6.62 -23.20
CA VAL A 579 -1.19 -7.73 -23.71
C VAL A 579 -0.31 -8.88 -24.18
N GLY A 580 -0.78 -10.10 -23.94
CA GLY A 580 -0.09 -11.31 -24.35
C GLY A 580 -0.80 -12.56 -23.85
N ILE A 581 -0.29 -13.71 -24.23
CA ILE A 581 -0.76 -15.01 -23.77
C ILE A 581 -0.01 -15.37 -22.49
N ASP A 582 -0.74 -15.85 -21.47
CA ASP A 582 -0.20 -16.17 -20.16
C ASP A 582 0.85 -17.30 -20.24
N ASP A 583 1.96 -17.15 -19.53
CA ASP A 583 3.07 -18.12 -19.52
C ASP A 583 2.64 -19.53 -19.06
N ALA A 584 1.53 -19.68 -18.33
CA ALA A 584 1.00 -20.96 -17.89
C ALA A 584 0.53 -21.86 -19.04
N THR A 585 0.34 -21.30 -20.24
CA THR A 585 0.09 -22.03 -21.48
C THR A 585 1.32 -22.78 -21.99
N SER A 586 2.50 -22.51 -21.42
CA SER A 586 3.78 -23.09 -21.85
C SER A 586 4.13 -22.79 -23.31
N GLY A 587 3.71 -21.63 -23.82
CA GLY A 587 4.02 -21.15 -25.16
C GLY A 587 3.03 -21.55 -26.25
N GLU A 588 1.90 -22.16 -25.86
CA GLU A 588 0.77 -22.51 -26.73
C GLU A 588 -0.27 -21.37 -26.80
N GLY A 589 -1.23 -21.49 -27.72
CA GLY A 589 -2.33 -20.53 -27.88
C GLY A 589 -2.05 -19.41 -28.90
N SER A 590 -3.12 -18.83 -29.44
CA SER A 590 -3.06 -17.72 -30.37
C SER A 590 -4.26 -16.78 -30.24
N CYS A 591 -4.01 -15.50 -29.98
CA CYS A 591 -5.06 -14.49 -29.79
C CYS A 591 -4.78 -13.20 -30.54
N VAL A 592 -5.83 -12.42 -30.79
CA VAL A 592 -5.79 -11.03 -31.25
C VAL A 592 -6.47 -10.15 -30.20
N PHE A 593 -5.78 -9.09 -29.77
CA PHE A 593 -6.27 -8.11 -28.79
C PHE A 593 -6.70 -6.84 -29.51
N GLY A 594 -7.95 -6.44 -29.32
CA GLY A 594 -8.53 -5.21 -29.86
C GLY A 594 -8.98 -4.26 -28.75
N VAL A 595 -8.74 -2.96 -28.94
CA VAL A 595 -9.32 -1.91 -28.08
C VAL A 595 -10.20 -0.99 -28.92
N TYR A 596 -11.41 -0.75 -28.42
CA TYR A 596 -12.41 0.08 -29.07
C TYR A 596 -12.84 1.21 -28.13
N LEU A 597 -12.96 2.43 -28.68
CA LEU A 597 -13.50 3.59 -28.00
C LEU A 597 -14.75 4.07 -28.72
N ASP A 598 -15.87 4.13 -28.01
CA ASP A 598 -17.19 4.49 -28.57
C ASP A 598 -17.48 3.74 -29.91
N GLY A 599 -17.18 2.44 -29.94
CA GLY A 599 -17.34 1.57 -31.11
C GLY A 599 -16.26 1.64 -32.19
N LYS A 600 -15.29 2.56 -32.11
CA LYS A 600 -14.17 2.68 -33.06
C LYS A 600 -12.93 1.94 -32.57
N GLU A 601 -12.36 1.07 -33.39
CA GLU A 601 -11.08 0.42 -33.10
C GLU A 601 -9.92 1.43 -33.07
N VAL A 602 -9.15 1.39 -31.98
CA VAL A 602 -7.99 2.27 -31.74
C VAL A 602 -6.69 1.52 -31.49
N PHE A 603 -6.77 0.20 -31.25
CA PHE A 603 -5.63 -0.69 -31.13
C PHE A 603 -6.01 -2.07 -31.64
N ASP A 604 -5.06 -2.69 -32.35
CA ASP A 604 -5.09 -4.08 -32.80
C ASP A 604 -3.66 -4.63 -32.62
N SER A 605 -3.52 -5.71 -31.87
CA SER A 605 -2.21 -6.35 -31.66
C SER A 605 -1.71 -7.09 -32.91
N GLY A 606 -2.58 -7.42 -33.85
CA GLY A 606 -2.42 -8.55 -34.77
C GLY A 606 -2.40 -9.88 -34.02
N ILE A 607 -2.18 -10.97 -34.75
CA ILE A 607 -2.03 -12.30 -34.16
C ILE A 607 -0.82 -12.30 -33.21
N MET A 608 -1.06 -12.70 -31.96
CA MET A 608 -0.05 -12.98 -30.95
C MET A 608 -0.06 -14.48 -30.63
N LYS A 609 1.12 -15.05 -30.36
CA LYS A 609 1.33 -16.45 -30.00
C LYS A 609 1.96 -16.57 -28.61
N GLY A 610 1.88 -17.75 -28.00
CA GLY A 610 2.34 -17.98 -26.63
C GLY A 610 3.80 -17.62 -26.31
N ASN A 611 4.69 -17.57 -27.32
CA ASN A 611 6.10 -17.22 -27.15
C ASN A 611 6.45 -15.81 -27.69
N ASP A 612 5.48 -15.03 -28.13
CA ASP A 612 5.72 -13.66 -28.60
C ASP A 612 5.96 -12.72 -27.41
N GLU A 613 6.79 -11.71 -27.62
CA GLU A 613 6.98 -10.65 -26.62
C GLU A 613 5.64 -9.90 -26.35
N PRO A 614 5.31 -9.58 -25.10
CA PRO A 614 4.10 -8.85 -24.75
C PRO A 614 4.06 -7.48 -25.42
N LYS A 615 2.89 -7.10 -25.96
CA LYS A 615 2.71 -5.81 -26.64
C LYS A 615 2.17 -4.76 -25.69
N SER A 616 2.72 -3.56 -25.78
CA SER A 616 2.20 -2.42 -25.01
C SER A 616 1.00 -1.79 -25.71
N VAL A 617 -0.06 -1.59 -24.94
CA VAL A 617 -1.24 -0.79 -25.30
C VAL A 617 -1.09 0.57 -24.63
N ASP A 618 -1.18 1.65 -25.41
CA ASP A 618 -1.18 3.02 -24.88
C ASP A 618 -2.03 3.94 -25.76
N VAL A 619 -3.32 4.03 -25.44
CA VAL A 619 -4.33 4.72 -26.26
C VAL A 619 -4.88 5.96 -25.56
N ASP A 620 -5.23 7.00 -26.35
CA ASP A 620 -5.89 8.21 -25.86
C ASP A 620 -7.38 7.92 -25.67
N VAL A 621 -7.88 8.10 -24.45
CA VAL A 621 -9.31 7.93 -24.11
C VAL A 621 -9.99 9.26 -23.78
N GLY A 622 -9.29 10.38 -23.99
CA GLY A 622 -9.78 11.72 -23.71
C GLY A 622 -11.07 12.04 -24.46
N GLY A 623 -12.16 12.13 -23.70
CA GLY A 623 -13.48 12.45 -24.24
C GLY A 623 -14.30 11.25 -24.71
N ALA A 624 -13.75 10.03 -24.67
CA ALA A 624 -14.49 8.81 -24.92
C ALA A 624 -15.46 8.51 -23.77
N THR A 625 -16.57 7.84 -24.07
CA THR A 625 -17.60 7.47 -23.08
C THR A 625 -17.64 5.97 -22.81
N GLU A 626 -17.07 5.17 -23.70
CA GLU A 626 -16.99 3.71 -23.62
C GLU A 626 -15.58 3.23 -23.98
N LEU A 627 -15.07 2.28 -23.19
CA LEU A 627 -13.87 1.51 -23.49
C LEU A 627 -14.26 0.04 -23.59
N LYS A 628 -14.03 -0.57 -24.75
CA LYS A 628 -14.28 -1.99 -24.99
C LYS A 628 -12.96 -2.71 -25.30
N LEU A 629 -12.69 -3.77 -24.55
CA LEU A 629 -11.57 -4.69 -24.74
C LEU A 629 -12.09 -5.97 -25.38
N VAL A 630 -11.44 -6.43 -26.44
CA VAL A 630 -11.84 -7.64 -27.18
C VAL A 630 -10.62 -8.55 -27.32
N VAL A 631 -10.80 -9.83 -27.05
CA VAL A 631 -9.86 -10.88 -27.39
C VAL A 631 -10.55 -11.87 -28.32
N THR A 632 -9.99 -12.07 -29.51
CA THR A 632 -10.46 -13.10 -30.45
C THR A 632 -9.40 -14.17 -30.68
N ASP A 633 -9.85 -15.36 -31.05
CA ASP A 633 -9.02 -16.45 -31.60
C ASP A 633 -8.15 -15.97 -32.78
N GLY A 634 -6.88 -16.42 -32.80
CA GLY A 634 -5.86 -16.03 -33.76
C GLY A 634 -5.58 -17.05 -34.88
N ASP A 635 -5.97 -18.32 -34.72
CA ASP A 635 -5.59 -19.39 -35.66
C ASP A 635 -6.69 -20.43 -35.94
N GLY A 636 -7.89 -20.25 -35.40
CA GLY A 636 -9.04 -21.13 -35.66
C GLY A 636 -9.28 -22.16 -34.55
N GLU A 637 -8.49 -22.13 -33.47
CA GLU A 637 -8.68 -22.97 -32.29
C GLU A 637 -8.50 -22.16 -30.99
N THR A 638 -9.44 -22.29 -30.05
CA THR A 638 -9.37 -21.55 -28.78
C THR A 638 -8.57 -22.29 -27.70
N SER A 639 -7.80 -23.32 -28.05
CA SER A 639 -7.11 -24.16 -27.06
C SER A 639 -5.90 -23.40 -26.50
N TYR A 640 -5.84 -23.22 -25.18
CA TYR A 640 -4.76 -22.49 -24.50
C TYR A 640 -4.70 -21.00 -24.82
N ASP A 641 -5.80 -20.43 -25.31
CA ASP A 641 -5.94 -18.99 -25.54
C ASP A 641 -6.17 -18.22 -24.23
N TRP A 642 -5.26 -18.39 -23.28
CA TRP A 642 -5.30 -17.74 -21.98
C TRP A 642 -4.64 -16.37 -22.14
N ALA A 643 -5.46 -15.36 -22.35
CA ALA A 643 -5.05 -14.03 -22.75
C ALA A 643 -5.15 -13.06 -21.59
N ASP A 644 -4.11 -12.25 -21.37
CA ASP A 644 -4.07 -11.30 -20.27
C ASP A 644 -3.96 -9.85 -20.75
N TRP A 645 -4.76 -9.00 -20.14
CA TRP A 645 -4.60 -7.55 -20.11
C TRP A 645 -3.85 -7.17 -18.83
N ALA A 646 -2.54 -7.43 -18.79
CA ALA A 646 -1.70 -7.17 -17.64
C ALA A 646 -1.54 -5.66 -17.38
N ASP A 647 -1.57 -5.27 -16.10
CA ASP A 647 -1.45 -3.88 -15.64
C ASP A 647 -2.46 -2.91 -16.30
N ALA A 648 -3.61 -3.43 -16.74
CA ALA A 648 -4.66 -2.68 -17.44
C ALA A 648 -5.22 -1.55 -16.56
N ARG A 649 -4.98 -0.31 -16.97
CA ARG A 649 -5.32 0.88 -16.17
C ARG A 649 -5.68 2.11 -17.01
N LEU A 650 -6.56 2.93 -16.46
CA LEU A 650 -6.90 4.27 -16.92
C LEU A 650 -6.12 5.33 -16.15
N LEU A 651 -5.72 6.39 -16.83
CA LEU A 651 -4.97 7.52 -16.27
C LEU A 651 -5.77 8.83 -16.43
N LYS A 652 -5.79 9.70 -15.40
CA LYS A 652 -6.44 11.04 -15.44
C LYS A 652 -5.46 12.17 -15.74
#